data_AF-A0A516GSW9-F1
#
_entry.id   AF-A0A516GSW9-F1
#
_cell.length_a   1.000
_cell.length_b   1.000
_cell.length_c   1.000
_cell.angle_alpha   90.00
_cell.angle_beta   90.00
_cell.angle_gamma   90.00
#
_symmetry.space_group_name_H-M   'P 1'
#
loop_
_entity.id
_entity.type
_entity.pdbx_description
1 polymer ?
#
loop_
_entity_poly.entity_id
_entity_poly.type
_entity_poly.pdbx_seq_one_letter_code
_entity_poly.pdbx_strand_id
1 'polypeptide(L)'
;MTYLKKLKWLTTLMVVLMSYYSKGYSQTQVVVNSLSEFHSVVQNSDQEIILAPGDYELDDLPSDSRVINCSGSNNTIDMTGVRINALVGSIRESYFIISGNDNIVKNGAIEDYYASGLTEVTDYSAYNNDPTLAYGLKGAAVMRISGNNNQLLDFELIIRGSSPYGYGSIYGIGSDRTFNHSKRCGIVINGLEGGGNGNTLDGITMYHYAFGHGIFIQNGAGNNLIKNCYVEGRMRPSADLYNDTNPYDYPFRSNYEIAAPGTPFAMPFESPIPIPMDVMYPLSEDGIRSYGGTGAVTVENCTVKNMRGGVRTYLASSATVTNCTSIGNGLTNFNVNSGGQVIESTGDFTYAPIMDVPLDRSGQNIELTIMPSPEAIGPHNIADIDGNNHKITFHRTEGPLDSDEERAIVITGNNSIIVNETEYKIILESTASGNTIISCGGGEIIDNGSLNTITESENCKLPVNLATKYGTATQSTDYESHGSASNAIDGNTNSTWGGRSLSHTSGDATLDPEPWWQVDLNGNYQIETIKIYNRTDCCSDRLNNFTVEVIDSNGTVAFSQFYETAPSNAFTITTGNAIGGIVKISKTTSDPLALAEVEIFGKDAEVTLSDKTFELSQIKLYPNPANDILNIANAKGEMVSVYSILGKQVITTKLEHSNETIDISSLNTGIYFAEFKIGTTRKIIKLIKK
;
A
#
# COMPACT_ATOMS: atom_id res chain seq x y z
N MET A 1 -35.54 -43.68 27.80
CA MET A 1 -36.84 -42.98 27.90
C MET A 1 -36.80 -42.16 29.19
N THR A 2 -36.21 -40.96 29.19
CA THR A 2 -36.73 -39.63 28.80
C THR A 2 -36.96 -38.82 30.08
N TYR A 3 -36.55 -37.54 30.06
CA TYR A 3 -36.88 -36.50 31.04
C TYR A 3 -36.36 -36.66 32.48
N LEU A 4 -35.06 -36.40 32.73
CA LEU A 4 -34.57 -35.85 34.02
C LEU A 4 -33.10 -35.38 34.02
N LYS A 5 -32.58 -34.86 32.89
CA LYS A 5 -31.26 -34.20 32.83
C LYS A 5 -31.25 -32.90 32.01
N LYS A 6 -32.35 -32.14 32.05
CA LYS A 6 -32.44 -30.75 31.56
C LYS A 6 -33.07 -29.87 32.64
N LEU A 7 -32.47 -29.81 33.83
CA LEU A 7 -32.88 -28.84 34.86
C LEU A 7 -31.76 -28.55 35.89
N LYS A 8 -30.52 -28.42 35.42
CA LYS A 8 -29.39 -27.87 36.20
C LYS A 8 -28.51 -26.89 35.39
N TRP A 9 -28.98 -26.47 34.22
CA TRP A 9 -28.32 -25.52 33.32
C TRP A 9 -29.11 -24.22 33.12
N LEU A 10 -30.06 -23.93 34.02
CA LEU A 10 -30.92 -22.74 33.92
C LEU A 10 -30.94 -21.86 35.19
N THR A 11 -30.16 -22.20 36.22
CA THR A 11 -29.97 -21.37 37.42
C THR A 11 -28.55 -20.82 37.58
N THR A 12 -27.61 -21.22 36.74
CA THR A 12 -26.27 -20.57 36.66
C THR A 12 -26.20 -19.51 35.56
N LEU A 13 -27.17 -19.48 34.63
CA LEU A 13 -27.24 -18.47 33.57
C LEU A 13 -27.97 -17.17 33.98
N MET A 14 -28.61 -17.14 35.15
CA MET A 14 -29.34 -15.95 35.65
C MET A 14 -28.58 -15.18 36.75
N VAL A 15 -27.36 -15.64 37.12
CA VAL A 15 -26.43 -14.94 38.02
C VAL A 15 -25.18 -14.41 37.28
N VAL A 16 -24.98 -14.82 36.02
CA VAL A 16 -23.91 -14.28 35.13
C VAL A 16 -24.43 -13.22 34.14
N LEU A 17 -25.75 -13.02 34.07
CA LEU A 17 -26.41 -11.96 33.27
C LEU A 17 -26.89 -10.75 34.10
N MET A 18 -26.51 -10.66 35.37
CA MET A 18 -26.72 -9.50 36.25
C MET A 18 -25.42 -8.99 36.90
N SER A 19 -24.27 -9.22 36.27
CA SER A 19 -23.00 -8.55 36.58
C SER A 19 -22.45 -7.68 35.46
N TYR A 20 -23.15 -7.60 34.30
CA TYR A 20 -23.19 -6.37 33.48
C TYR A 20 -24.15 -5.36 34.14
N TYR A 21 -23.99 -5.13 35.44
CA TYR A 21 -24.16 -3.77 35.90
C TYR A 21 -22.95 -3.05 35.32
N SER A 22 -23.18 -2.21 34.31
CA SER A 22 -22.40 -0.99 34.18
C SER A 22 -22.29 -0.43 35.60
N LYS A 23 -21.15 -0.61 36.26
CA LYS A 23 -20.70 0.40 37.21
C LYS A 23 -20.58 1.65 36.34
N GLY A 24 -21.67 2.38 36.19
CA GLY A 24 -21.62 3.80 35.97
C GLY A 24 -20.96 4.36 37.20
N TYR A 25 -19.62 4.25 37.27
CA TYR A 25 -18.86 5.25 37.97
C TYR A 25 -19.26 6.54 37.28
N SER A 26 -20.06 7.35 37.97
CA SER A 26 -20.17 8.76 37.63
C SER A 26 -18.75 9.29 37.75
N GLN A 27 -18.01 9.36 36.64
CA GLN A 27 -16.71 10.00 36.63
C GLN A 27 -16.92 11.42 37.14
N THR A 28 -16.08 11.85 38.07
CA THR A 28 -16.25 13.18 38.65
C THR A 28 -15.90 14.18 37.56
N GLN A 29 -16.90 14.95 37.11
CA GLN A 29 -16.68 16.02 36.14
C GLN A 29 -15.92 17.16 36.83
N VAL A 30 -14.76 17.51 36.28
CA VAL A 30 -13.88 18.56 36.79
C VAL A 30 -13.63 19.55 35.66
N VAL A 31 -14.14 20.78 35.84
CA VAL A 31 -13.93 21.89 34.90
C VAL A 31 -12.84 22.79 35.45
N VAL A 32 -11.82 23.06 34.64
CA VAL A 32 -10.68 23.92 34.99
C VAL A 32 -10.54 25.05 33.97
N ASN A 33 -10.03 26.20 34.42
CA ASN A 33 -9.93 27.40 33.58
C ASN A 33 -8.50 27.95 33.46
N SER A 34 -7.51 27.21 33.95
CA SER A 34 -6.09 27.59 33.89
C SER A 34 -5.20 26.37 33.65
N LEU A 35 -4.03 26.57 33.05
CA LEU A 35 -3.06 25.48 32.90
C LEU A 35 -2.54 24.96 34.23
N SER A 36 -2.40 25.82 35.26
CA SER A 36 -1.95 25.37 36.58
C SER A 36 -2.94 24.37 37.21
N GLU A 37 -4.24 24.67 37.14
CA GLU A 37 -5.29 23.74 37.59
C GLU A 37 -5.30 22.48 36.73
N PHE A 38 -5.26 22.63 35.40
CA PHE A 38 -5.22 21.51 34.46
C PHE A 38 -4.06 20.56 34.73
N HIS A 39 -2.85 21.11 34.89
CA HIS A 39 -1.62 20.40 35.22
C HIS A 39 -1.75 19.57 36.51
N SER A 40 -2.48 20.06 37.51
CA SER A 40 -2.72 19.32 38.76
C SER A 40 -3.80 18.25 38.61
N VAL A 41 -4.90 18.51 37.89
CA VAL A 41 -6.04 17.57 37.84
C VAL A 41 -5.72 16.34 37.00
N VAL A 42 -5.00 16.48 35.87
CA VAL A 42 -4.65 15.36 34.97
C VAL A 42 -3.76 14.28 35.61
N GLN A 43 -3.25 14.53 36.82
CA GLN A 43 -2.48 13.56 37.59
C GLN A 43 -3.36 12.57 38.36
N ASN A 44 -4.65 12.86 38.56
CA ASN A 44 -5.60 11.97 39.24
C ASN A 44 -6.36 11.10 38.23
N SER A 45 -6.91 9.98 38.69
CA SER A 45 -7.57 8.98 37.84
C SER A 45 -9.10 9.04 37.95
N ASP A 46 -9.78 8.37 37.01
CA ASP A 46 -11.23 8.15 36.99
C ASP A 46 -12.07 9.44 36.88
N GLN A 47 -11.61 10.39 36.06
CA GLN A 47 -12.21 11.72 35.92
C GLN A 47 -12.74 12.01 34.51
N GLU A 48 -13.73 12.89 34.45
CA GLU A 48 -14.10 13.60 33.22
C GLU A 48 -13.59 15.04 33.36
N ILE A 49 -12.52 15.39 32.66
CA ILE A 49 -11.83 16.68 32.76
C ILE A 49 -12.20 17.55 31.57
N ILE A 50 -12.62 18.78 31.82
CA ILE A 50 -12.87 19.78 30.79
C ILE A 50 -11.92 20.95 31.06
N LEU A 51 -11.00 21.21 30.13
CA LEU A 51 -10.29 22.49 30.10
C LEU A 51 -11.16 23.45 29.29
N ALA A 52 -11.58 24.54 29.94
CA ALA A 52 -12.48 25.50 29.30
C ALA A 52 -11.86 26.07 28.01
N PRO A 53 -12.69 26.42 26.99
CA PRO A 53 -12.18 26.99 25.75
C PRO A 53 -11.36 28.26 25.99
N GLY A 54 -10.23 28.40 25.28
CA GLY A 54 -9.34 29.55 25.42
C GLY A 54 -7.95 29.31 24.85
N ASP A 55 -7.20 30.41 24.71
CA ASP A 55 -5.77 30.37 24.43
C ASP A 55 -5.00 30.37 25.75
N TYR A 56 -4.07 29.43 25.88
CA TYR A 56 -3.29 29.21 27.09
C TYR A 56 -1.80 29.27 26.77
N GLU A 57 -1.04 30.03 27.53
CA GLU A 57 0.42 30.09 27.34
C GLU A 57 1.06 29.03 28.22
N LEU A 58 1.83 28.10 27.62
CA LEU A 58 2.63 27.12 28.38
C LEU A 58 3.54 27.82 29.40
N ASP A 59 3.91 29.07 29.09
CA ASP A 59 4.70 29.95 29.91
C ASP A 59 4.04 30.40 31.22
N ASP A 60 2.71 30.23 31.35
CA ASP A 60 1.95 30.41 32.60
C ASP A 60 2.32 29.35 33.66
N LEU A 61 2.89 28.22 33.24
CA LEU A 61 3.48 27.25 34.16
C LEU A 61 4.90 27.69 34.59
N PRO A 62 5.30 27.45 35.85
CA PRO A 62 6.66 27.71 36.32
C PRO A 62 7.70 27.02 35.43
N SER A 63 8.85 27.66 35.19
CA SER A 63 9.87 27.18 34.24
C SER A 63 10.39 25.77 34.53
N ASP A 64 10.36 25.34 35.78
CA ASP A 64 10.73 24.00 36.26
C ASP A 64 9.56 22.98 36.24
N SER A 65 8.38 23.40 35.79
CA SER A 65 7.13 22.62 35.76
C SER A 65 6.33 22.78 34.45
N ARG A 66 6.97 23.21 33.35
CA ARG A 66 6.31 23.41 32.03
C ARG A 66 6.00 22.11 31.27
N VAL A 67 5.84 21.00 31.98
CA VAL A 67 5.51 19.68 31.41
C VAL A 67 4.17 19.26 31.99
N ILE A 68 3.13 19.24 31.18
CA ILE A 68 1.83 18.71 31.56
C ILE A 68 1.93 17.19 31.53
N ASN A 69 1.98 16.55 32.71
CA ASN A 69 2.05 15.10 32.83
C ASN A 69 0.70 14.51 33.24
N CYS A 70 -0.04 13.96 32.28
CA CYS A 70 -1.23 13.16 32.51
C CYS A 70 -0.83 11.77 33.04
N SER A 71 -0.50 11.70 34.32
CA SER A 71 -0.18 10.45 35.03
C SER A 71 -1.42 9.72 35.55
N GLY A 72 -2.58 10.40 35.60
CA GLY A 72 -3.85 9.79 35.89
C GLY A 72 -4.28 8.78 34.83
N SER A 73 -5.06 7.78 35.22
CA SER A 73 -5.59 6.75 34.32
C SER A 73 -7.12 6.79 34.26
N ASN A 74 -7.70 6.16 33.23
CA ASN A 74 -9.15 6.12 33.00
C ASN A 74 -9.81 7.51 32.90
N ASN A 75 -9.08 8.53 32.45
CA ASN A 75 -9.64 9.87 32.29
C ASN A 75 -10.22 10.08 30.90
N THR A 76 -11.29 10.87 30.82
CA THR A 76 -11.71 11.53 29.58
C THR A 76 -11.38 13.01 29.69
N ILE A 77 -10.53 13.52 28.81
CA ILE A 77 -10.03 14.91 28.80
C ILE A 77 -10.55 15.59 27.53
N ASP A 78 -11.46 16.55 27.70
CA ASP A 78 -12.02 17.36 26.63
C ASP A 78 -11.34 18.73 26.58
N MET A 79 -10.72 19.03 25.45
CA MET A 79 -9.99 20.28 25.18
C MET A 79 -10.64 21.06 24.04
N THR A 80 -11.94 20.87 23.79
CA THR A 80 -12.66 21.56 22.70
C THR A 80 -12.49 23.07 22.79
N GLY A 81 -11.93 23.67 21.74
CA GLY A 81 -11.69 25.12 21.67
C GLY A 81 -10.51 25.61 22.51
N VAL A 82 -9.64 24.71 22.95
CA VAL A 82 -8.39 25.02 23.67
C VAL A 82 -7.22 25.04 22.70
N ARG A 83 -6.41 26.09 22.76
CA ARG A 83 -5.07 26.12 22.16
C ARG A 83 -4.03 26.38 23.24
N ILE A 84 -3.01 25.53 23.31
CA ILE A 84 -1.84 25.73 24.17
C ILE A 84 -0.68 26.24 23.32
N ASN A 85 -0.27 27.49 23.55
CA ASN A 85 0.83 28.14 22.86
C ASN A 85 2.14 27.92 23.62
N ALA A 86 3.19 27.53 22.92
CA ALA A 86 4.52 27.36 23.49
C ALA A 86 5.53 28.27 22.79
N LEU A 87 6.18 29.14 23.55
CA LEU A 87 7.27 29.95 23.03
C LEU A 87 8.43 29.03 22.64
N VAL A 88 8.87 29.09 21.38
CA VAL A 88 10.02 28.32 20.90
C VAL A 88 11.25 28.59 21.78
N GLY A 89 11.90 27.50 22.22
CA GLY A 89 13.08 27.56 23.08
C GLY A 89 12.79 27.76 24.57
N SER A 90 11.52 27.86 24.99
CA SER A 90 11.17 28.06 26.40
C SER A 90 11.27 26.80 27.26
N ILE A 91 11.35 25.60 26.64
CA ILE A 91 11.49 24.31 27.32
C ILE A 91 12.25 23.28 26.47
N ARG A 92 12.93 22.34 27.13
CA ARG A 92 13.82 21.33 26.53
C ARG A 92 13.18 19.93 26.40
N GLU A 93 11.92 19.81 26.78
CA GLU A 93 11.22 18.54 26.97
C GLU A 93 9.91 18.51 26.18
N SER A 94 9.15 17.42 26.34
CA SER A 94 7.79 17.30 25.85
C SER A 94 6.87 18.24 26.63
N TYR A 95 5.91 18.85 25.94
CA TYR A 95 4.95 19.76 26.59
C TYR A 95 3.85 18.96 27.27
N PHE A 96 3.40 17.88 26.63
CA PHE A 96 2.30 17.06 27.10
C PHE A 96 2.67 15.58 27.07
N ILE A 97 2.66 14.95 28.25
CA ILE A 97 3.01 13.54 28.44
C ILE A 97 1.78 12.80 28.93
N ILE A 98 1.37 11.75 28.21
CA ILE A 98 0.34 10.81 28.64
C ILE A 98 1.05 9.56 29.16
N SER A 99 1.25 9.51 30.47
CA SER A 99 1.96 8.42 31.16
C SER A 99 1.02 7.43 31.85
N GLY A 100 -0.19 7.87 32.24
CA GLY A 100 -1.24 6.98 32.70
C GLY A 100 -1.87 6.16 31.57
N ASN A 101 -2.73 5.22 31.94
CA ASN A 101 -3.34 4.26 31.02
C ASN A 101 -4.82 4.57 30.77
N ASP A 102 -5.33 4.04 29.67
CA ASP A 102 -6.78 4.01 29.37
C ASP A 102 -7.41 5.42 29.35
N ASN A 103 -6.64 6.45 29.00
CA ASN A 103 -7.13 7.82 28.88
C ASN A 103 -7.63 8.11 27.47
N ILE A 104 -8.62 8.99 27.38
CA ILE A 104 -9.09 9.60 26.13
C ILE A 104 -8.80 11.09 26.22
N VAL A 105 -7.98 11.62 25.31
CA VAL A 105 -7.66 13.04 25.19
C VAL A 105 -8.13 13.53 23.82
N LYS A 106 -8.94 14.58 23.77
CA LYS A 106 -9.59 14.99 22.51
C LYS A 106 -9.72 16.49 22.29
N ASN A 107 -9.80 16.89 21.02
CA ASN A 107 -10.27 18.19 20.53
C ASN A 107 -9.39 19.42 20.83
N GLY A 108 -8.12 19.23 21.21
CA GLY A 108 -7.21 20.32 21.56
C GLY A 108 -6.23 20.70 20.45
N ALA A 109 -5.54 21.83 20.63
CA ALA A 109 -4.45 22.26 19.77
C ALA A 109 -3.20 22.63 20.59
N ILE A 110 -2.01 22.35 20.05
CA ILE A 110 -0.73 22.86 20.57
C ILE A 110 0.03 23.54 19.43
N GLU A 111 0.47 24.77 19.66
CA GLU A 111 1.21 25.56 18.68
C GLU A 111 2.51 26.13 19.27
N ASP A 112 3.63 25.82 18.62
CA ASP A 112 4.90 26.50 18.85
C ASP A 112 4.89 27.87 18.15
N TYR A 113 5.22 28.95 18.84
CA TYR A 113 5.33 30.29 18.24
C TYR A 113 6.68 30.94 18.49
N TYR A 114 7.08 31.83 17.57
CA TYR A 114 8.28 32.64 17.73
C TYR A 114 7.94 33.97 18.43
N ALA A 115 8.82 34.44 19.33
CA ALA A 115 8.67 35.76 19.97
C ALA A 115 8.59 36.92 18.96
N SER A 116 9.13 36.73 17.76
CA SER A 116 9.06 37.70 16.66
C SER A 116 7.68 37.77 15.99
N GLY A 117 6.78 36.81 16.24
CA GLY A 117 5.49 36.67 15.56
C GLY A 117 5.57 36.05 14.16
N LEU A 118 6.76 35.56 13.74
CA LEU A 118 6.90 34.83 12.49
C LEU A 118 6.09 33.52 12.52
N THR A 119 5.55 33.13 11.38
CA THR A 119 4.84 31.86 11.20
C THR A 119 5.57 30.90 10.27
N GLU A 120 6.50 31.44 9.46
CA GLU A 120 7.35 30.72 8.50
C GLU A 120 8.76 31.33 8.48
N VAL A 121 9.75 30.48 8.19
CA VAL A 121 11.15 30.89 8.03
C VAL A 121 11.39 31.34 6.60
N THR A 122 11.62 32.64 6.40
CA THR A 122 11.86 33.25 5.09
C THR A 122 13.32 33.64 4.84
N ASP A 123 14.12 33.73 5.90
CA ASP A 123 15.55 33.97 5.87
C ASP A 123 16.24 32.92 6.75
N TYR A 124 16.76 31.86 6.12
CA TYR A 124 17.45 30.78 6.82
C TYR A 124 18.76 31.23 7.45
N SER A 125 19.46 32.21 6.85
CA SER A 125 20.69 32.75 7.42
C SER A 125 20.43 33.45 8.75
N ALA A 126 19.44 34.36 8.79
CA ALA A 126 19.07 35.04 10.03
C ALA A 126 18.55 34.05 11.07
N TYR A 127 17.69 33.12 10.65
CA TYR A 127 17.11 32.09 11.51
C TYR A 127 18.18 31.22 12.19
N ASN A 128 19.18 30.76 11.44
CA ASN A 128 20.22 29.89 11.97
C ASN A 128 21.20 30.60 12.91
N ASN A 129 21.20 31.94 12.91
CA ASN A 129 22.04 32.77 13.77
C ASN A 129 21.36 33.19 15.08
N ASP A 130 20.08 32.86 15.29
CA ASP A 130 19.37 33.17 16.54
C ASP A 130 19.34 31.95 17.49
N PRO A 131 20.08 31.99 18.62
CA PRO A 131 20.16 30.88 19.55
C PRO A 131 18.84 30.61 20.31
N THR A 132 17.89 31.55 20.30
CA THR A 132 16.60 31.40 20.99
C THR A 132 15.64 30.48 20.22
N LEU A 133 15.85 30.29 18.92
CA LEU A 133 14.96 29.54 18.03
C LEU A 133 15.12 28.00 18.12
N ALA A 134 16.00 27.51 18.99
CA ALA A 134 16.24 26.07 19.14
C ALA A 134 16.90 25.67 20.47
N TYR A 135 16.48 26.27 21.58
CA TYR A 135 17.13 26.02 22.86
C TYR A 135 16.80 24.63 23.43
N GLY A 136 17.79 23.73 23.37
CA GLY A 136 17.84 22.52 24.20
C GLY A 136 16.99 21.34 23.75
N LEU A 137 16.56 21.35 22.49
CA LEU A 137 15.69 20.37 21.86
C LEU A 137 16.45 19.09 21.47
N LYS A 138 16.80 18.22 22.41
CA LYS A 138 17.55 16.97 22.14
C LYS A 138 16.70 15.92 21.38
N GLY A 139 15.89 16.30 20.40
CA GLY A 139 14.91 15.45 19.73
C GLY A 139 13.65 15.21 20.57
N ALA A 140 13.35 16.13 21.50
CA ALA A 140 12.12 16.05 22.28
C ALA A 140 10.91 16.23 21.36
N ALA A 141 9.89 15.40 21.56
CA ALA A 141 8.61 15.50 20.87
C ALA A 141 7.69 16.48 21.61
N VAL A 142 6.84 17.22 20.90
CA VAL A 142 5.79 18.05 21.51
C VAL A 142 4.91 17.22 22.43
N MET A 143 4.50 16.04 21.99
CA MET A 143 3.74 15.10 22.81
C MET A 143 4.46 13.77 22.97
N ARG A 144 4.33 13.17 24.15
CA ARG A 144 4.79 11.82 24.44
C ARG A 144 3.65 10.97 24.99
N ILE A 145 3.49 9.78 24.44
CA ILE A 145 2.61 8.73 24.97
C ILE A 145 3.50 7.59 25.45
N SER A 146 3.59 7.46 26.77
CA SER A 146 4.30 6.37 27.42
C SER A 146 3.36 5.42 28.14
N GLY A 147 2.10 5.79 28.39
CA GLY A 147 1.10 4.86 28.93
C GLY A 147 0.53 3.89 27.88
N ASN A 148 -0.35 3.00 28.33
CA ASN A 148 -1.03 1.99 27.51
C ASN A 148 -2.49 2.36 27.23
N ASN A 149 -3.02 1.85 26.11
CA ASN A 149 -4.42 1.92 25.72
C ASN A 149 -5.01 3.35 25.70
N ASN A 150 -4.17 4.37 25.51
CA ASN A 150 -4.64 5.75 25.43
C ASN A 150 -5.15 6.07 24.03
N GLN A 151 -6.08 7.02 23.95
CA GLN A 151 -6.62 7.55 22.72
C GLN A 151 -6.34 9.06 22.66
N LEU A 152 -5.67 9.52 21.60
CA LEU A 152 -5.55 10.93 21.27
C LEU A 152 -6.37 11.18 20.00
N LEU A 153 -7.41 12.01 20.13
CA LEU A 153 -8.45 12.19 19.12
C LEU A 153 -8.52 13.66 18.68
N ASP A 154 -8.65 13.90 17.37
CA ASP A 154 -8.99 15.21 16.78
C ASP A 154 -8.11 16.35 17.31
N PHE A 155 -6.79 16.18 17.20
CA PHE A 155 -5.80 17.10 17.78
C PHE A 155 -5.00 17.83 16.70
N GLU A 156 -4.78 19.13 16.87
CA GLU A 156 -3.96 19.95 15.97
C GLU A 156 -2.58 20.24 16.59
N LEU A 157 -1.51 20.05 15.81
CA LEU A 157 -0.14 20.35 16.20
C LEU A 157 0.54 21.22 15.16
N ILE A 158 0.96 22.43 15.54
CA ILE A 158 1.80 23.29 14.71
C ILE A 158 3.17 23.39 15.38
N ILE A 159 4.18 22.80 14.74
CA ILE A 159 5.48 22.55 15.36
C ILE A 159 6.51 23.44 14.73
N ARG A 160 7.27 24.16 15.55
CA ARG A 160 8.28 25.13 15.12
C ARG A 160 9.51 25.04 16.03
N GLY A 161 10.63 25.55 15.53
CA GLY A 161 11.85 25.68 16.32
C GLY A 161 12.75 24.45 16.25
N SER A 162 13.80 24.57 15.46
CA SER A 162 14.94 23.64 15.40
C SER A 162 16.14 24.42 14.89
N SER A 163 17.38 24.00 15.20
CA SER A 163 18.58 24.68 14.71
C SER A 163 19.69 23.67 14.40
N PRO A 164 20.34 23.77 13.23
CA PRO A 164 19.89 24.60 12.12
C PRO A 164 18.53 24.12 11.56
N TYR A 165 17.85 24.98 10.81
CA TYR A 165 16.71 24.62 9.96
C TYR A 165 17.00 25.09 8.53
N GLY A 166 16.39 24.43 7.54
CA GLY A 166 16.60 24.77 6.13
C GLY A 166 17.64 23.94 5.38
N TYR A 167 18.34 23.02 6.07
CA TYR A 167 19.36 22.16 5.47
C TYR A 167 18.98 20.66 5.48
N GLY A 168 17.88 20.30 6.14
CA GLY A 168 17.47 18.90 6.26
C GLY A 168 18.58 18.00 6.84
N SER A 169 18.79 16.84 6.22
CA SER A 169 19.81 15.87 6.62
C SER A 169 21.10 15.91 5.81
N ILE A 170 21.34 16.94 4.99
CA ILE A 170 22.47 16.94 4.03
C ILE A 170 23.85 16.91 4.68
N TYR A 171 23.95 17.36 5.94
CA TYR A 171 25.17 17.33 6.76
C TYR A 171 25.17 16.19 7.78
N GLY A 172 24.37 15.15 7.53
CA GLY A 172 24.26 13.98 8.38
C GLY A 172 23.33 14.17 9.58
N ILE A 173 23.00 13.06 10.23
CA ILE A 173 22.05 12.98 11.35
C ILE A 173 22.58 12.05 12.43
N GLY A 174 22.03 12.17 13.65
CA GLY A 174 22.43 11.27 14.74
C GLY A 174 23.90 11.44 15.12
N SER A 175 24.62 10.35 15.37
CA SER A 175 26.07 10.37 15.65
C SER A 175 26.90 10.80 14.44
N ASP A 176 26.38 10.58 13.23
CA ASP A 176 27.11 10.70 11.98
C ASP A 176 26.74 12.02 11.31
N ARG A 177 27.05 13.13 11.98
CA ARG A 177 26.73 14.50 11.55
C ARG A 177 27.96 15.40 11.56
N THR A 178 28.04 16.31 10.60
CA THR A 178 29.06 17.35 10.54
C THR A 178 28.76 18.49 11.49
N PHE A 179 27.51 18.93 11.49
CA PHE A 179 27.04 20.03 12.32
C PHE A 179 25.99 19.54 13.31
N ASN A 180 25.95 20.18 14.49
CA ASN A 180 25.00 19.80 15.53
C ASN A 180 23.59 20.22 15.17
N HIS A 181 22.63 19.35 15.50
CA HIS A 181 21.21 19.60 15.35
C HIS A 181 20.54 19.66 16.73
N SER A 182 19.71 20.68 16.92
CA SER A 182 18.70 20.82 17.97
C SER A 182 17.35 20.56 17.31
N LYS A 183 16.83 19.36 17.51
CA LYS A 183 15.67 18.80 16.79
C LYS A 183 14.37 18.91 17.59
N ARG A 184 13.26 19.21 16.92
CA ARG A 184 11.91 19.16 17.51
C ARG A 184 11.06 18.15 16.75
N CYS A 185 10.46 17.21 17.46
CA CYS A 185 9.59 16.20 16.87
C CYS A 185 8.12 16.45 17.26
N GLY A 186 7.17 15.80 16.58
CA GLY A 186 5.74 15.91 16.89
C GLY A 186 5.30 15.02 18.05
N ILE A 187 4.97 13.77 17.75
CA ILE A 187 4.45 12.80 18.72
C ILE A 187 5.39 11.61 18.79
N VAL A 188 5.79 11.25 20.01
CA VAL A 188 6.48 9.98 20.29
C VAL A 188 5.58 9.02 21.05
N ILE A 189 5.51 7.77 20.60
CA ILE A 189 5.00 6.64 21.39
C ILE A 189 6.19 5.78 21.79
N ASN A 190 6.42 5.56 23.08
CA ASN A 190 7.57 4.78 23.55
C ASN A 190 7.21 3.79 24.64
N GLY A 191 7.98 2.69 24.68
CA GLY A 191 7.78 1.61 25.64
C GLY A 191 8.42 1.84 27.00
N LEU A 192 8.61 3.11 27.39
CA LEU A 192 9.21 3.42 28.68
C LEU A 192 8.33 2.84 29.80
N GLU A 193 8.98 2.25 30.80
CA GLU A 193 8.32 1.68 31.98
C GLU A 193 7.28 0.58 31.66
N GLY A 194 7.44 -0.11 30.53
CA GLY A 194 6.53 -1.18 30.10
C GLY A 194 5.22 -0.67 29.48
N GLY A 195 5.15 0.61 29.14
CA GLY A 195 3.99 1.23 28.52
C GLY A 195 4.08 1.33 26.99
N GLY A 196 3.38 2.29 26.38
CA GLY A 196 3.41 2.52 24.92
C GLY A 196 2.69 1.47 24.07
N ASN A 197 1.85 0.63 24.67
CA ASN A 197 1.13 -0.44 23.98
C ASN A 197 -0.37 -0.13 23.82
N GLY A 198 -0.93 -0.47 22.67
CA GLY A 198 -2.39 -0.39 22.45
C GLY A 198 -2.92 1.03 22.26
N ASN A 199 -2.06 2.03 22.01
CA ASN A 199 -2.50 3.41 21.88
C ASN A 199 -3.08 3.70 20.49
N THR A 200 -4.05 4.60 20.43
CA THR A 200 -4.66 5.08 19.18
C THR A 200 -4.44 6.57 19.01
N LEU A 201 -3.90 6.96 17.85
CA LEU A 201 -3.92 8.33 17.34
C LEU A 201 -4.97 8.39 16.23
N ASP A 202 -5.99 9.23 16.37
CA ASP A 202 -7.10 9.35 15.42
C ASP A 202 -7.36 10.82 15.11
N GLY A 203 -7.39 11.22 13.84
CA GLY A 203 -7.73 12.60 13.46
C GLY A 203 -6.66 13.64 13.82
N ILE A 204 -5.37 13.24 13.91
CA ILE A 204 -4.29 14.18 14.21
C ILE A 204 -3.94 15.00 12.97
N THR A 205 -3.98 16.34 13.08
CA THR A 205 -3.49 17.26 12.04
C THR A 205 -2.18 17.89 12.49
N MET A 206 -1.10 17.65 11.76
CA MET A 206 0.24 18.10 12.11
C MET A 206 0.90 18.89 10.98
N TYR A 207 1.27 20.12 11.30
CA TYR A 207 2.12 20.96 10.47
C TYR A 207 3.52 21.05 11.09
N HIS A 208 4.52 20.46 10.44
CA HIS A 208 5.84 20.24 10.99
C HIS A 208 6.90 21.15 10.35
N TYR A 209 7.12 22.33 10.95
CA TYR A 209 8.08 23.34 10.48
C TYR A 209 9.37 23.33 11.30
N ALA A 210 9.83 22.12 11.62
CA ALA A 210 11.06 21.87 12.33
C ALA A 210 11.77 20.63 11.79
N PHE A 211 13.06 20.52 12.07
CA PHE A 211 13.83 19.32 11.78
C PHE A 211 13.62 18.28 12.90
N GLY A 212 12.81 17.27 12.59
CA GLY A 212 12.52 16.13 13.46
C GLY A 212 11.45 15.22 12.85
N HIS A 213 11.05 14.18 13.57
CA HIS A 213 10.01 13.26 13.13
C HIS A 213 8.61 13.81 13.41
N GLY A 214 7.64 13.47 12.55
CA GLY A 214 6.23 13.76 12.78
C GLY A 214 5.67 12.90 13.92
N ILE A 215 5.19 11.71 13.58
CA ILE A 215 4.77 10.66 14.51
C ILE A 215 5.81 9.53 14.48
N PHE A 216 6.35 9.14 15.62
CA PHE A 216 7.34 8.07 15.66
C PHE A 216 7.19 7.16 16.88
N ILE A 217 7.47 5.88 16.64
CA ILE A 217 7.28 4.81 17.61
C ILE A 217 8.66 4.24 17.93
N GLN A 218 8.97 4.15 19.23
CA GLN A 218 10.27 3.70 19.72
C GLN A 218 10.21 2.33 20.38
N ASN A 219 11.38 1.84 20.79
CA ASN A 219 11.57 0.54 21.43
C ASN A 219 10.56 0.29 22.56
N GLY A 220 9.99 -0.92 22.58
CA GLY A 220 9.07 -1.40 23.61
C GLY A 220 7.59 -1.02 23.42
N ALA A 221 7.27 -0.10 22.52
CA ALA A 221 5.90 0.25 22.16
C ALA A 221 5.39 -0.65 21.03
N GLY A 222 4.12 -1.09 21.09
CA GLY A 222 3.52 -1.96 20.08
C GLY A 222 2.00 -2.02 20.12
N ASN A 223 1.41 -2.67 19.12
CA ASN A 223 -0.04 -2.73 18.92
C ASN A 223 -0.70 -1.33 18.85
N ASN A 224 0.00 -0.35 18.26
CA ASN A 224 -0.50 1.01 18.15
C ASN A 224 -1.20 1.24 16.81
N LEU A 225 -2.28 2.01 16.83
CA LEU A 225 -3.07 2.40 15.68
C LEU A 225 -2.91 3.89 15.40
N ILE A 226 -2.54 4.24 14.18
CA ILE A 226 -2.47 5.63 13.71
C ILE A 226 -3.45 5.74 12.55
N LYS A 227 -4.53 6.51 12.69
CA LYS A 227 -5.51 6.62 11.63
C LYS A 227 -6.08 8.00 11.43
N ASN A 228 -6.58 8.27 10.22
CA ASN A 228 -7.18 9.56 9.86
C ASN A 228 -6.25 10.76 10.12
N CYS A 229 -4.93 10.55 10.13
CA CYS A 229 -3.96 11.59 10.48
C CYS A 229 -3.43 12.30 9.24
N TYR A 230 -3.12 13.59 9.36
CA TYR A 230 -2.46 14.42 8.37
C TYR A 230 -1.12 14.91 8.93
N VAL A 231 -0.01 14.66 8.24
CA VAL A 231 1.32 15.14 8.63
C VAL A 231 1.99 15.82 7.44
N GLU A 232 2.28 17.12 7.55
CA GLU A 232 2.90 17.90 6.48
C GLU A 232 4.17 18.62 6.94
N GLY A 233 5.25 18.46 6.18
CA GLY A 233 6.51 19.18 6.36
C GLY A 233 6.74 20.28 5.32
N ARG A 234 8.01 20.56 5.03
CA ARG A 234 8.45 21.53 4.02
C ARG A 234 9.61 20.98 3.22
N MET A 235 9.66 21.38 1.95
CA MET A 235 10.74 21.09 1.02
C MET A 235 11.45 22.39 0.64
N ARG A 236 12.75 22.32 0.34
CA ARG A 236 13.55 23.44 -0.17
C ARG A 236 14.34 22.98 -1.40
N PRO A 237 14.28 23.71 -2.52
CA PRO A 237 15.16 23.47 -3.66
C PRO A 237 16.62 23.55 -3.23
N SER A 238 17.43 22.58 -3.61
CA SER A 238 18.83 22.54 -3.24
C SER A 238 19.64 23.71 -3.80
N ALA A 239 19.28 24.20 -4.99
CA ALA A 239 19.89 25.39 -5.60
C ALA A 239 19.80 26.64 -4.70
N ASP A 240 18.76 26.76 -3.87
CA ASP A 240 18.59 27.91 -2.98
C ASP A 240 19.66 27.97 -1.88
N LEU A 241 20.35 26.85 -1.59
CA LEU A 241 21.44 26.82 -0.60
C LEU A 241 22.65 27.62 -1.04
N TYR A 242 22.83 27.86 -2.35
CA TYR A 242 23.91 28.71 -2.88
C TYR A 242 23.68 30.21 -2.62
N ASN A 243 22.45 30.60 -2.25
CA ASN A 243 22.14 31.96 -1.84
C ASN A 243 22.52 32.24 -0.37
N ASP A 244 22.77 31.20 0.41
CA ASP A 244 23.19 31.29 1.81
C ASP A 244 24.68 31.68 1.86
N THR A 245 24.94 33.00 1.82
CA THR A 245 26.28 33.59 1.68
C THR A 245 26.85 34.14 2.98
N ASN A 246 26.12 34.05 4.09
CA ASN A 246 26.63 34.48 5.38
C ASN A 246 27.76 33.53 5.84
N PRO A 247 28.92 34.05 6.29
CA PRO A 247 30.04 33.22 6.74
C PRO A 247 29.75 32.21 7.86
N TYR A 248 28.63 32.35 8.56
CA TYR A 248 28.19 31.44 9.61
C TYR A 248 27.24 30.33 9.10
N ASP A 249 26.69 30.47 7.89
CA ASP A 249 25.79 29.49 7.30
C ASP A 249 26.55 28.21 6.93
N TYR A 250 25.84 27.08 7.03
CA TYR A 250 26.48 25.78 6.85
C TYR A 250 26.93 25.55 5.41
N PRO A 251 26.15 25.93 4.36
CA PRO A 251 26.63 25.94 2.98
C PRO A 251 27.92 26.74 2.78
N PHE A 252 28.02 27.96 3.31
CA PHE A 252 29.25 28.75 3.19
C PHE A 252 30.42 28.07 3.91
N ARG A 253 30.19 27.59 5.14
CA ARG A 253 31.22 26.93 5.98
C ARG A 253 31.70 25.60 5.44
N SER A 254 30.86 24.90 4.69
CA SER A 254 31.20 23.64 4.02
C SER A 254 31.81 23.84 2.64
N ASN A 255 32.03 25.09 2.20
CA ASN A 255 32.43 25.41 0.83
C ASN A 255 31.41 24.91 -0.22
N TYR A 256 30.12 24.88 0.13
CA TYR A 256 29.02 24.35 -0.69
C TYR A 256 29.23 22.90 -1.12
N GLU A 257 29.87 22.12 -0.26
CA GLU A 257 30.15 20.70 -0.43
C GLU A 257 29.45 19.86 0.65
N ILE A 258 29.20 18.60 0.34
CA ILE A 258 28.68 17.57 1.25
C ILE A 258 29.51 16.29 1.12
N ALA A 259 29.39 15.42 2.13
CA ALA A 259 29.96 14.08 2.07
C ALA A 259 29.32 13.28 0.92
N ALA A 260 30.13 12.60 0.11
CA ALA A 260 29.60 11.66 -0.87
C ALA A 260 28.82 10.54 -0.17
N PRO A 261 27.79 9.95 -0.82
CA PRO A 261 27.07 8.80 -0.28
C PRO A 261 28.04 7.70 0.18
N GLY A 262 27.83 7.18 1.39
CA GLY A 262 28.67 6.11 1.97
C GLY A 262 29.98 6.58 2.60
N THR A 263 30.26 7.89 2.63
CA THR A 263 31.47 8.45 3.27
C THR A 263 31.16 9.11 4.62
N PRO A 264 32.16 9.26 5.51
CA PRO A 264 31.97 9.94 6.80
C PRO A 264 31.65 11.44 6.65
N PHE A 265 30.75 11.93 7.50
CA PHE A 265 30.38 13.36 7.62
C PHE A 265 31.40 14.21 8.40
N ALA A 266 32.65 13.78 8.55
CA ALA A 266 33.69 14.53 9.25
C ALA A 266 34.31 15.61 8.34
N MET A 267 34.61 16.80 8.86
CA MET A 267 35.26 17.87 8.07
C MET A 267 36.79 17.82 8.18
N PRO A 268 37.55 18.01 7.08
CA PRO A 268 37.06 18.11 5.69
C PRO A 268 36.45 16.77 5.23
N PHE A 269 35.37 16.84 4.43
CA PHE A 269 34.69 15.64 3.95
C PHE A 269 35.64 14.69 3.23
N GLU A 270 35.40 13.40 3.40
CA GLU A 270 36.03 12.39 2.57
C GLU A 270 35.32 12.36 1.22
N SER A 271 36.06 12.62 0.13
CA SER A 271 35.50 12.72 -1.24
C SER A 271 34.33 13.72 -1.33
N PRO A 272 34.55 15.02 -1.06
CA PRO A 272 33.49 16.02 -1.12
C PRO A 272 32.86 16.06 -2.51
N ILE A 273 31.54 16.17 -2.55
CA ILE A 273 30.79 16.50 -3.76
C ILE A 273 30.12 17.86 -3.58
N PRO A 274 29.95 18.66 -4.65
CA PRO A 274 29.12 19.85 -4.60
C PRO A 274 27.70 19.50 -4.16
N ILE A 275 27.03 20.41 -3.46
CA ILE A 275 25.58 20.30 -3.22
C ILE A 275 24.87 20.22 -4.61
N PRO A 276 24.12 19.15 -4.91
CA PRO A 276 23.34 19.07 -6.14
C PRO A 276 22.42 20.29 -6.32
N MET A 277 22.16 20.74 -7.55
CA MET A 277 21.29 21.91 -7.81
C MET A 277 19.88 21.52 -8.29
N ASP A 278 19.64 20.24 -8.49
CA ASP A 278 18.48 19.64 -9.13
C ASP A 278 17.82 18.60 -8.21
N VAL A 279 17.78 18.88 -6.90
CA VAL A 279 17.11 18.03 -5.91
C VAL A 279 16.27 18.86 -4.96
N MET A 280 15.23 18.24 -4.38
CA MET A 280 14.41 18.86 -3.35
C MET A 280 14.78 18.29 -1.99
N TYR A 281 15.19 19.16 -1.06
CA TYR A 281 15.55 18.74 0.29
C TYR A 281 14.39 18.85 1.27
N PRO A 282 14.08 17.77 2.01
CA PRO A 282 13.11 17.83 3.10
C PRO A 282 13.72 18.58 4.29
N LEU A 283 12.94 19.49 4.88
CA LEU A 283 13.35 20.26 6.05
C LEU A 283 12.99 19.58 7.38
N SER A 284 12.35 18.42 7.29
CA SER A 284 11.91 17.57 8.39
C SER A 284 12.45 16.15 8.23
N GLU A 285 12.37 15.33 9.28
CA GLU A 285 12.62 13.89 9.16
C GLU A 285 11.35 13.16 8.67
N ASP A 286 11.17 11.89 9.05
CA ASP A 286 10.08 11.06 8.52
C ASP A 286 8.72 11.43 9.18
N GLY A 287 7.63 11.33 8.41
CA GLY A 287 6.27 11.65 8.83
C GLY A 287 5.67 10.64 9.80
N ILE A 288 5.63 9.36 9.43
CA ILE A 288 5.27 8.26 10.34
C ILE A 288 6.39 7.24 10.37
N ARG A 289 6.98 6.98 11.54
CA ARG A 289 8.21 6.19 11.66
C ARG A 289 8.14 5.13 12.76
N SER A 290 8.64 3.92 12.49
CA SER A 290 9.03 2.97 13.54
C SER A 290 10.55 2.87 13.70
N TYR A 291 10.98 2.57 14.93
CA TYR A 291 12.38 2.26 15.25
C TYR A 291 12.55 0.79 15.61
N GLY A 292 13.81 0.35 15.71
CA GLY A 292 14.12 -1.01 16.17
C GLY A 292 13.52 -1.27 17.56
N GLY A 293 12.93 -2.46 17.72
CA GLY A 293 12.25 -2.85 18.96
C GLY A 293 10.81 -2.35 19.07
N THR A 294 10.27 -1.71 18.04
CA THR A 294 8.83 -1.43 17.92
C THR A 294 8.06 -2.72 17.64
N GLY A 295 6.96 -2.94 18.36
CA GLY A 295 6.01 -4.04 18.14
C GLY A 295 5.13 -3.82 16.91
N ALA A 296 3.92 -4.38 16.92
CA ALA A 296 2.99 -4.24 15.80
C ALA A 296 2.51 -2.79 15.62
N VAL A 297 2.33 -2.33 14.38
CA VAL A 297 1.84 -0.98 14.06
C VAL A 297 0.83 -1.07 12.92
N THR A 298 -0.30 -0.38 13.08
CA THR A 298 -1.30 -0.22 12.02
C THR A 298 -1.43 1.26 11.67
N VAL A 299 -1.39 1.58 10.38
CA VAL A 299 -1.56 2.94 9.85
C VAL A 299 -2.70 2.95 8.83
N GLU A 300 -3.77 3.70 9.06
CA GLU A 300 -4.98 3.65 8.22
C GLU A 300 -5.45 5.05 7.81
N ASN A 301 -5.79 5.26 6.55
CA ASN A 301 -6.38 6.54 6.11
C ASN A 301 -5.55 7.79 6.50
N CYS A 302 -4.23 7.68 6.49
CA CYS A 302 -3.33 8.78 6.84
C CYS A 302 -2.80 9.47 5.57
N THR A 303 -2.56 10.78 5.65
CA THR A 303 -1.85 11.55 4.63
C THR A 303 -0.51 12.05 5.17
N VAL A 304 0.59 11.77 4.47
CA VAL A 304 1.92 12.29 4.79
C VAL A 304 2.48 13.04 3.60
N LYS A 305 2.94 14.28 3.81
CA LYS A 305 3.37 15.17 2.73
C LYS A 305 4.63 15.96 3.05
N ASN A 306 5.51 16.14 2.08
CA ASN A 306 6.67 17.05 2.20
C ASN A 306 7.58 16.74 3.42
N MET A 307 7.65 15.48 3.81
CA MET A 307 8.52 14.97 4.86
C MET A 307 9.76 14.33 4.22
N ARG A 308 10.79 13.99 5.00
CA ARG A 308 11.90 13.19 4.46
C ARG A 308 11.42 11.81 4.03
N GLY A 309 10.68 11.15 4.90
CA GLY A 309 10.05 9.87 4.61
C GLY A 309 8.57 9.96 4.86
N GLY A 310 7.77 9.26 4.06
CA GLY A 310 6.33 9.15 4.24
C GLY A 310 5.94 8.27 5.42
N VAL A 311 5.38 7.09 5.12
CA VAL A 311 5.05 6.05 6.10
C VAL A 311 6.16 4.99 6.11
N ARG A 312 7.00 5.01 7.14
CA ARG A 312 8.21 4.18 7.25
C ARG A 312 8.16 3.28 8.47
N THR A 313 7.58 2.10 8.32
CA THR A 313 7.36 1.15 9.43
C THR A 313 8.23 -0.11 9.35
N TYR A 314 9.23 -0.14 8.47
CA TYR A 314 10.15 -1.26 8.22
C TYR A 314 10.96 -1.84 9.39
N LEU A 315 10.98 -1.14 10.54
CA LEU A 315 11.64 -1.58 11.77
C LEU A 315 10.67 -2.14 12.82
N ALA A 316 9.36 -2.13 12.53
CA ALA A 316 8.34 -2.74 13.38
C ALA A 316 8.41 -4.27 13.30
N SER A 317 7.90 -4.97 14.32
CA SER A 317 7.78 -6.43 14.29
C SER A 317 6.72 -6.91 13.28
N SER A 318 5.70 -6.08 13.04
CA SER A 318 4.63 -6.26 12.06
C SER A 318 4.03 -4.90 11.72
N ALA A 319 3.76 -4.65 10.44
CA ALA A 319 3.17 -3.40 9.99
C ALA A 319 2.09 -3.65 8.93
N THR A 320 0.96 -2.97 9.12
CA THR A 320 -0.13 -2.89 8.15
C THR A 320 -0.42 -1.42 7.85
N VAL A 321 -0.32 -1.04 6.59
CA VAL A 321 -0.62 0.31 6.09
C VAL A 321 -1.78 0.20 5.11
N THR A 322 -2.89 0.90 5.32
CA THR A 322 -4.08 0.82 4.46
C THR A 322 -4.61 2.19 4.10
N ASN A 323 -5.05 2.36 2.86
CA ASN A 323 -5.72 3.57 2.38
C ASN A 323 -4.95 4.87 2.70
N CYS A 324 -3.61 4.83 2.69
CA CYS A 324 -2.78 5.98 3.05
C CYS A 324 -2.34 6.74 1.80
N THR A 325 -2.21 8.07 1.91
CA THR A 325 -1.66 8.93 0.86
C THR A 325 -0.29 9.46 1.28
N SER A 326 0.74 9.33 0.43
CA SER A 326 2.09 9.77 0.74
C SER A 326 2.71 10.47 -0.48
N ILE A 327 2.96 11.78 -0.39
CA ILE A 327 3.30 12.62 -1.56
C ILE A 327 4.40 13.65 -1.29
N GLY A 328 5.24 13.93 -2.29
CA GLY A 328 6.27 14.97 -2.23
C GLY A 328 7.32 14.73 -1.14
N ASN A 329 7.58 13.47 -0.76
CA ASN A 329 8.55 13.13 0.27
C ASN A 329 9.97 13.00 -0.32
N GLY A 330 10.99 13.38 0.44
CA GLY A 330 12.36 13.55 -0.07
C GLY A 330 13.29 12.33 0.03
N LEU A 331 12.79 11.13 0.34
CA LEU A 331 13.60 9.91 0.43
C LEU A 331 12.83 8.65 0.00
N THR A 332 11.62 8.46 0.51
CA THR A 332 10.74 7.33 0.15
C THR A 332 9.34 7.59 0.71
N ASN A 333 8.31 7.19 -0.03
CA ASN A 333 6.93 7.38 0.40
C ASN A 333 6.42 6.24 1.31
N PHE A 334 6.75 4.98 1.00
CA PHE A 334 6.29 3.83 1.77
C PHE A 334 7.38 2.78 1.97
N ASN A 335 7.48 2.25 3.20
CA ASN A 335 8.15 0.97 3.45
C ASN A 335 7.63 0.28 4.72
N VAL A 336 7.70 -1.05 4.73
CA VAL A 336 7.17 -1.92 5.79
C VAL A 336 8.15 -3.05 6.12
N ASN A 337 7.93 -3.75 7.23
CA ASN A 337 8.82 -4.83 7.68
C ASN A 337 8.66 -6.08 6.79
N SER A 338 9.46 -7.12 7.02
CA SER A 338 9.27 -8.40 6.33
C SER A 338 7.89 -8.99 6.64
N GLY A 339 7.14 -9.44 5.64
CA GLY A 339 5.74 -9.87 5.81
C GLY A 339 4.73 -8.74 5.99
N GLY A 340 5.17 -7.48 5.99
CA GLY A 340 4.31 -6.31 6.17
C GLY A 340 3.45 -6.01 4.94
N GLN A 341 2.46 -5.15 5.13
CA GLN A 341 1.46 -4.85 4.11
C GLN A 341 1.30 -3.35 3.87
N VAL A 342 1.16 -2.97 2.60
CA VAL A 342 0.70 -1.64 2.19
C VAL A 342 -0.42 -1.86 1.17
N ILE A 343 -1.66 -1.52 1.48
CA ILE A 343 -2.81 -1.87 0.64
C ILE A 343 -3.67 -0.63 0.37
N GLU A 344 -4.27 -0.55 -0.82
CA GLU A 344 -5.15 0.56 -1.24
C GLU A 344 -4.50 1.95 -1.05
N SER A 345 -3.17 2.02 -1.03
CA SER A 345 -2.46 3.25 -0.68
C SER A 345 -1.98 3.96 -1.94
N THR A 346 -1.87 5.27 -1.89
CA THR A 346 -1.58 6.13 -3.04
C THR A 346 -0.36 6.99 -2.75
N GLY A 347 0.49 7.22 -3.75
CA GLY A 347 1.61 8.13 -3.60
C GLY A 347 2.17 8.60 -4.92
N ASP A 348 3.04 9.60 -4.85
CA ASP A 348 3.78 10.10 -6.01
C ASP A 348 5.23 9.60 -5.98
N PHE A 349 5.99 9.99 -6.98
CA PHE A 349 7.44 9.85 -6.97
C PHE A 349 8.11 11.19 -7.33
N THR A 350 7.52 12.31 -6.92
CA THR A 350 7.94 13.64 -7.41
C THR A 350 9.38 13.97 -7.01
N TYR A 351 9.83 13.55 -5.82
CA TYR A 351 11.19 13.86 -5.32
C TYR A 351 11.96 12.62 -4.85
N ALA A 352 11.31 11.46 -4.80
CA ALA A 352 11.86 10.22 -4.31
C ALA A 352 10.97 9.03 -4.73
N PRO A 353 11.43 7.78 -4.62
CA PRO A 353 10.62 6.61 -4.97
C PRO A 353 9.30 6.54 -4.19
N ILE A 354 8.25 6.02 -4.84
CA ILE A 354 6.98 5.71 -4.17
C ILE A 354 7.18 4.64 -3.08
N MET A 355 8.16 3.75 -3.25
CA MET A 355 8.57 2.82 -2.23
C MET A 355 10.03 2.39 -2.38
N ASP A 356 10.61 2.00 -1.25
CA ASP A 356 11.89 1.31 -1.15
C ASP A 356 11.76 0.08 -0.25
N VAL A 357 12.61 -0.93 -0.46
CA VAL A 357 12.71 -2.10 0.42
C VAL A 357 14.07 -2.09 1.14
N PRO A 358 14.20 -1.38 2.27
CA PRO A 358 15.47 -1.30 2.98
C PRO A 358 15.80 -2.62 3.70
N LEU A 359 17.08 -2.97 3.83
CA LEU A 359 17.58 -4.10 4.67
C LEU A 359 17.08 -5.49 4.23
N ASP A 360 16.98 -5.75 2.92
CA ASP A 360 16.57 -7.03 2.33
C ASP A 360 15.24 -7.59 2.90
N ARG A 361 14.35 -6.70 3.34
CA ARG A 361 13.03 -7.11 3.87
C ARG A 361 12.30 -7.89 2.79
N SER A 362 11.62 -8.96 3.18
CA SER A 362 11.11 -9.97 2.24
C SER A 362 9.66 -10.33 2.57
N GLY A 363 8.92 -10.88 1.62
CA GLY A 363 7.57 -11.40 1.86
C GLY A 363 6.48 -10.35 2.01
N GLN A 364 6.68 -9.13 1.51
CA GLN A 364 5.71 -8.04 1.67
C GLN A 364 4.53 -8.20 0.69
N ASN A 365 3.35 -7.74 1.10
CA ASN A 365 2.16 -7.67 0.23
C ASN A 365 1.77 -6.20 0.02
N ILE A 366 2.00 -5.68 -1.18
CA ILE A 366 1.94 -4.26 -1.50
C ILE A 366 0.98 -4.02 -2.67
N GLU A 367 0.08 -3.07 -2.51
CA GLU A 367 -0.82 -2.54 -3.53
C GLU A 367 -0.77 -1.01 -3.45
N LEU A 368 -0.20 -0.39 -4.49
CA LEU A 368 0.05 1.04 -4.55
C LEU A 368 -0.53 1.65 -5.82
N THR A 369 -1.22 2.77 -5.67
CA THR A 369 -1.65 3.62 -6.78
C THR A 369 -0.67 4.77 -6.95
N ILE A 370 -0.05 4.86 -8.13
CA ILE A 370 0.92 5.89 -8.47
C ILE A 370 0.20 7.13 -9.00
N MET A 371 0.53 8.30 -8.46
CA MET A 371 0.06 9.60 -8.91
C MET A 371 0.95 10.18 -10.03
N PRO A 372 0.39 10.98 -10.97
CA PRO A 372 1.16 11.68 -11.99
C PRO A 372 2.30 12.51 -11.37
N SER A 373 3.52 12.27 -11.85
CA SER A 373 4.73 12.99 -11.45
C SER A 373 5.51 13.42 -12.71
N PRO A 374 4.93 14.31 -13.56
CA PRO A 374 5.45 14.60 -14.91
C PRO A 374 6.84 15.26 -14.96
N GLU A 375 7.26 15.86 -13.85
CA GLU A 375 8.51 16.59 -13.70
C GLU A 375 9.18 16.15 -12.40
N ALA A 376 9.36 14.83 -12.23
CA ALA A 376 10.05 14.30 -11.07
C ALA A 376 11.48 14.85 -11.01
N ILE A 377 11.94 15.22 -9.81
CA ILE A 377 13.20 15.94 -9.58
C ILE A 377 14.19 15.03 -8.87
N GLY A 378 15.40 14.93 -9.44
CA GLY A 378 16.54 14.25 -8.84
C GLY A 378 16.73 12.80 -9.31
N PRO A 379 17.93 12.23 -9.07
CA PRO A 379 18.28 10.90 -9.52
C PRO A 379 17.68 9.83 -8.60
N HIS A 380 16.51 9.31 -8.95
CA HIS A 380 15.86 8.23 -8.23
C HIS A 380 14.96 7.40 -9.16
N ASN A 381 14.70 6.15 -8.78
CA ASN A 381 13.76 5.27 -9.46
C ASN A 381 12.30 5.59 -9.07
N ILE A 382 11.33 5.00 -9.76
CA ILE A 382 9.92 5.05 -9.35
C ILE A 382 9.74 4.22 -8.09
N ALA A 383 10.31 3.02 -8.06
CA ALA A 383 10.30 2.11 -6.92
C ALA A 383 11.57 1.25 -6.92
N ASP A 384 12.09 0.98 -5.72
CA ASP A 384 13.25 0.11 -5.50
C ASP A 384 12.83 -1.16 -4.76
N ILE A 385 12.75 -2.28 -5.49
CA ILE A 385 12.25 -3.57 -5.01
C ILE A 385 13.42 -4.52 -4.79
N ASP A 386 13.97 -4.44 -3.57
CA ASP A 386 14.93 -5.39 -3.04
C ASP A 386 14.23 -6.50 -2.24
N GLY A 387 14.99 -7.46 -1.70
CA GLY A 387 14.45 -8.57 -0.91
C GLY A 387 13.80 -9.66 -1.75
N ASN A 388 13.07 -10.59 -1.14
CA ASN A 388 12.55 -11.77 -1.85
C ASN A 388 11.09 -12.09 -1.52
N ASN A 389 10.44 -12.83 -2.41
CA ASN A 389 9.09 -13.38 -2.21
C ASN A 389 8.01 -12.31 -1.99
N HIS A 390 8.13 -11.14 -2.60
CA HIS A 390 7.13 -10.09 -2.50
C HIS A 390 5.91 -10.40 -3.37
N LYS A 391 4.77 -9.83 -3.01
CA LYS A 391 3.60 -9.69 -3.87
C LYS A 391 3.30 -8.20 -4.00
N ILE A 392 3.49 -7.63 -5.19
CA ILE A 392 3.37 -6.19 -5.41
C ILE A 392 2.44 -5.92 -6.59
N THR A 393 1.50 -5.01 -6.43
CA THR A 393 0.65 -4.49 -7.50
C THR A 393 0.79 -2.97 -7.58
N PHE A 394 1.07 -2.47 -8.78
CA PHE A 394 1.08 -1.04 -9.08
C PHE A 394 -0.09 -0.67 -9.99
N HIS A 395 -0.89 0.27 -9.52
CA HIS A 395 -1.92 0.98 -10.29
C HIS A 395 -1.44 2.39 -10.62
N ARG A 396 -2.15 3.09 -11.50
CA ARG A 396 -1.92 4.52 -11.77
C ARG A 396 -3.23 5.29 -11.80
N THR A 397 -3.20 6.52 -11.30
CA THR A 397 -4.27 7.49 -11.59
C THR A 397 -4.05 8.15 -12.95
N GLU A 398 -5.14 8.58 -13.60
CA GLU A 398 -5.07 9.25 -14.90
C GLU A 398 -4.25 10.55 -14.83
N GLY A 399 -3.37 10.75 -15.80
CA GLY A 399 -2.58 11.98 -15.95
C GLY A 399 -1.32 11.77 -16.79
N PRO A 400 -0.50 12.82 -16.95
CA PRO A 400 0.75 12.72 -17.70
C PRO A 400 1.74 11.76 -17.04
N LEU A 401 2.57 11.11 -17.84
CA LEU A 401 3.73 10.36 -17.37
C LEU A 401 4.88 11.32 -17.04
N ASP A 402 5.84 10.81 -16.29
CA ASP A 402 7.13 11.46 -16.11
C ASP A 402 7.80 11.75 -17.46
N SER A 403 8.43 12.92 -17.56
CA SER A 403 9.13 13.36 -18.77
C SER A 403 10.48 12.69 -18.95
N ASP A 404 11.04 12.12 -17.88
CA ASP A 404 12.25 11.32 -17.91
C ASP A 404 11.91 9.85 -18.17
N GLU A 405 12.16 9.41 -19.41
CA GLU A 405 11.85 8.06 -19.90
C GLU A 405 12.79 6.97 -19.32
N GLU A 406 13.84 7.35 -18.56
CA GLU A 406 14.74 6.38 -17.92
C GLU A 406 14.26 5.93 -16.54
N ARG A 407 13.31 6.65 -15.92
CA ARG A 407 12.81 6.29 -14.60
C ARG A 407 12.00 5.00 -14.65
N ALA A 408 12.37 4.04 -13.80
CA ALA A 408 11.79 2.71 -13.82
C ALA A 408 11.39 2.21 -12.43
N ILE A 409 10.56 1.17 -12.41
CA ILE A 409 10.40 0.25 -11.28
C ILE A 409 11.57 -0.74 -11.36
N VAL A 410 12.48 -0.70 -10.39
CA VAL A 410 13.71 -1.50 -10.40
C VAL A 410 13.60 -2.65 -9.42
N ILE A 411 13.94 -3.85 -9.88
CA ILE A 411 13.82 -5.10 -9.13
C ILE A 411 15.20 -5.74 -9.05
N THR A 412 15.75 -5.86 -7.84
CA THR A 412 16.99 -6.60 -7.54
C THR A 412 16.71 -7.94 -6.88
N GLY A 413 15.52 -8.07 -6.29
CA GLY A 413 15.03 -9.20 -5.52
C GLY A 413 14.67 -10.47 -6.29
N ASN A 414 14.36 -11.55 -5.57
CA ASN A 414 14.04 -12.86 -6.15
C ASN A 414 12.65 -13.38 -5.79
N ASN A 415 12.14 -14.28 -6.65
CA ASN A 415 10.92 -15.06 -6.42
C ASN A 415 9.68 -14.21 -6.08
N SER A 416 9.65 -12.96 -6.52
CA SER A 416 8.54 -12.04 -6.28
C SER A 416 7.52 -12.08 -7.40
N ILE A 417 6.27 -11.80 -7.07
CA ILE A 417 5.17 -11.62 -8.02
C ILE A 417 4.88 -10.12 -8.10
N ILE A 418 5.07 -9.53 -9.27
CA ILE A 418 4.89 -8.10 -9.49
C ILE A 418 3.90 -7.90 -10.63
N VAL A 419 2.81 -7.22 -10.33
CA VAL A 419 1.76 -6.82 -11.28
C VAL A 419 1.91 -5.33 -11.53
N ASN A 420 2.20 -4.95 -12.76
CA ASN A 420 2.29 -3.56 -13.18
C ASN A 420 1.14 -3.23 -14.14
N GLU A 421 0.14 -2.53 -13.62
CA GLU A 421 -0.98 -2.02 -14.42
C GLU A 421 -0.65 -0.66 -15.07
N THR A 422 0.56 -0.15 -14.84
CA THR A 422 0.99 1.18 -15.27
C THR A 422 1.84 1.13 -16.54
N GLU A 423 1.94 2.27 -17.19
CA GLU A 423 2.76 2.49 -18.39
C GLU A 423 4.27 2.63 -18.06
N TYR A 424 4.65 2.54 -16.78
CA TYR A 424 6.04 2.72 -16.35
C TYR A 424 6.92 1.52 -16.67
N LYS A 425 8.19 1.82 -17.00
CA LYS A 425 9.23 0.85 -17.31
C LYS A 425 9.54 -0.04 -16.09
N ILE A 426 9.81 -1.32 -16.34
CA ILE A 426 10.33 -2.26 -15.34
C ILE A 426 11.74 -2.69 -15.73
N ILE A 427 12.66 -2.67 -14.77
CA ILE A 427 14.01 -3.20 -14.95
C ILE A 427 14.25 -4.29 -13.90
N LEU A 428 14.50 -5.52 -14.36
CA LEU A 428 15.02 -6.60 -13.52
C LEU A 428 16.53 -6.59 -13.67
N GLU A 429 17.21 -6.32 -12.56
CA GLU A 429 18.67 -6.29 -12.50
C GLU A 429 19.27 -7.69 -12.64
N SER A 430 20.56 -7.75 -12.93
CA SER A 430 21.27 -9.04 -13.12
C SER A 430 21.22 -9.99 -11.93
N THR A 431 20.90 -9.48 -10.73
CA THR A 431 20.72 -10.27 -9.51
C THR A 431 19.31 -10.83 -9.36
N ALA A 432 18.32 -10.31 -10.09
CA ALA A 432 16.93 -10.70 -9.96
C ALA A 432 16.67 -12.06 -10.62
N SER A 433 16.14 -13.01 -9.85
CA SER A 433 15.89 -14.37 -10.32
C SER A 433 14.55 -14.93 -9.87
N GLY A 434 13.92 -15.73 -10.73
CA GLY A 434 12.70 -16.46 -10.38
C GLY A 434 11.45 -15.60 -10.21
N ASN A 435 11.50 -14.32 -10.58
CA ASN A 435 10.37 -13.42 -10.44
C ASN A 435 9.28 -13.71 -11.48
N THR A 436 8.03 -13.43 -11.13
CA THR A 436 6.89 -13.43 -12.05
C THR A 436 6.41 -12.00 -12.24
N ILE A 437 6.57 -11.49 -13.46
CA ILE A 437 6.17 -10.13 -13.84
C ILE A 437 4.93 -10.22 -14.72
N ILE A 438 3.88 -9.50 -14.34
CA ILE A 438 2.66 -9.34 -15.14
C ILE A 438 2.53 -7.86 -15.47
N SER A 439 2.67 -7.50 -16.75
CA SER A 439 2.53 -6.13 -17.21
C SER A 439 1.32 -5.99 -18.11
N CYS A 440 0.44 -5.03 -17.83
CA CYS A 440 -0.70 -4.72 -18.70
C CYS A 440 -0.86 -3.24 -19.06
N GLY A 441 -0.02 -2.35 -18.52
CA GLY A 441 -0.02 -0.93 -18.89
C GLY A 441 0.80 -0.61 -20.15
N GLY A 442 1.52 -1.58 -20.71
CA GLY A 442 2.31 -1.39 -21.94
C GLY A 442 3.67 -0.70 -21.76
N GLY A 443 4.13 -0.55 -20.52
CA GLY A 443 5.49 -0.09 -20.22
C GLY A 443 6.56 -1.12 -20.63
N GLU A 444 7.75 -0.62 -21.03
CA GLU A 444 8.90 -1.45 -21.42
C GLU A 444 9.38 -2.33 -20.25
N ILE A 445 9.79 -3.57 -20.55
CA ILE A 445 10.38 -4.50 -19.58
C ILE A 445 11.79 -4.87 -20.04
N ILE A 446 12.78 -4.57 -19.19
CA ILE A 446 14.18 -4.96 -19.39
C ILE A 446 14.52 -6.04 -18.36
N ASP A 447 14.74 -7.27 -18.84
CA ASP A 447 15.14 -8.39 -17.99
C ASP A 447 16.61 -8.76 -18.19
N ASN A 448 17.45 -8.31 -17.25
CA ASN A 448 18.87 -8.69 -17.19
C ASN A 448 19.10 -9.89 -16.26
N GLY A 449 18.03 -10.41 -15.63
CA GLY A 449 18.08 -11.44 -14.62
C GLY A 449 18.05 -12.87 -15.18
N SER A 450 17.61 -13.82 -14.36
CA SER A 450 17.53 -15.23 -14.77
C SER A 450 16.30 -15.94 -14.23
N LEU A 451 15.76 -16.91 -14.97
CA LEU A 451 14.59 -17.69 -14.53
C LEU A 451 13.35 -16.83 -14.22
N ASN A 452 13.30 -15.59 -14.69
CA ASN A 452 12.13 -14.74 -14.56
C ASN A 452 11.07 -15.16 -15.58
N THR A 453 9.80 -15.04 -15.21
CA THR A 453 8.66 -15.27 -16.08
C THR A 453 7.97 -13.94 -16.33
N ILE A 454 7.85 -13.54 -17.59
CA ILE A 454 7.24 -12.28 -17.99
C ILE A 454 5.98 -12.57 -18.79
N THR A 455 4.87 -12.01 -18.33
CA THR A 455 3.58 -12.08 -18.99
C THR A 455 3.11 -10.67 -19.31
N GLU A 456 3.05 -10.33 -20.59
CA GLU A 456 2.39 -9.13 -21.08
C GLU A 456 0.95 -9.49 -21.48
N SER A 457 -0.04 -8.79 -20.93
CA SER A 457 -1.45 -9.08 -21.18
C SER A 457 -2.28 -7.80 -21.25
N GLU A 458 -3.39 -7.82 -21.97
CA GLU A 458 -4.36 -6.72 -21.93
C GLU A 458 -5.11 -6.67 -20.57
N ASN A 459 -4.98 -7.70 -19.72
CA ASN A 459 -5.58 -7.74 -18.39
C ASN A 459 -4.56 -8.15 -17.29
N CYS A 460 -4.51 -7.39 -16.19
CA CYS A 460 -3.60 -7.66 -15.05
C CYS A 460 -4.14 -8.69 -14.04
N LYS A 461 -5.08 -9.57 -14.45
CA LYS A 461 -5.59 -10.59 -13.54
C LYS A 461 -4.54 -11.67 -13.32
N LEU A 462 -4.09 -11.81 -12.07
CA LEU A 462 -3.21 -12.89 -11.63
C LEU A 462 -3.82 -14.26 -11.95
N PRO A 463 -3.04 -15.20 -12.50
CA PRO A 463 -3.41 -16.61 -12.54
C PRO A 463 -3.62 -17.10 -11.10
N VAL A 464 -4.77 -17.70 -10.83
CA VAL A 464 -5.09 -18.30 -9.53
C VAL A 464 -4.91 -19.81 -9.61
N ASN A 465 -4.58 -20.47 -8.49
CA ASN A 465 -4.65 -21.93 -8.44
C ASN A 465 -6.13 -22.35 -8.48
N LEU A 466 -6.59 -22.71 -9.68
CA LEU A 466 -7.95 -23.12 -9.99
C LEU A 466 -8.33 -24.43 -9.30
N ALA A 467 -7.35 -25.32 -9.07
CA ALA A 467 -7.58 -26.63 -8.48
C ALA A 467 -8.04 -26.50 -7.02
N THR A 468 -7.32 -25.74 -6.20
CA THR A 468 -7.70 -25.51 -4.79
C THR A 468 -8.94 -24.62 -4.68
N LYS A 469 -9.14 -23.69 -5.62
CA LYS A 469 -10.22 -22.71 -5.56
C LYS A 469 -11.58 -23.26 -6.01
N TYR A 470 -11.59 -24.07 -7.08
CA TYR A 470 -12.82 -24.53 -7.74
C TYR A 470 -12.87 -26.04 -7.96
N GLY A 471 -11.73 -26.74 -7.80
CA GLY A 471 -11.56 -28.12 -8.22
C GLY A 471 -12.37 -29.14 -7.43
N THR A 472 -12.92 -30.12 -8.13
CA THR A 472 -13.41 -31.37 -7.56
C THR A 472 -12.61 -32.52 -8.18
N ALA A 473 -11.76 -33.15 -7.38
CA ALA A 473 -10.89 -34.22 -7.84
C ALA A 473 -11.57 -35.60 -7.77
N THR A 474 -11.33 -36.43 -8.78
CA THR A 474 -11.73 -37.84 -8.82
C THR A 474 -10.59 -38.68 -9.38
N GLN A 475 -10.58 -39.98 -9.11
CA GLN A 475 -9.58 -40.89 -9.63
C GLN A 475 -10.19 -42.25 -9.95
N SER A 476 -9.47 -43.08 -10.71
CA SER A 476 -9.92 -44.39 -11.18
C SER A 476 -10.32 -45.34 -10.05
N THR A 477 -9.49 -45.41 -9.00
CA THR A 477 -9.72 -46.21 -7.79
C THR A 477 -9.03 -45.56 -6.59
N ASP A 478 -9.46 -45.87 -5.36
CA ASP A 478 -8.82 -45.39 -4.14
C ASP A 478 -8.00 -46.49 -3.45
N TYR A 479 -6.78 -46.16 -3.00
CA TYR A 479 -6.02 -46.98 -2.05
C TYR A 479 -6.38 -46.58 -0.62
N GLU A 480 -7.18 -47.44 0.03
CA GLU A 480 -7.66 -47.27 1.41
C GLU A 480 -8.38 -45.92 1.66
N SER A 481 -8.75 -45.62 2.92
CA SER A 481 -9.44 -44.37 3.26
C SER A 481 -8.55 -43.12 3.27
N HIS A 482 -7.26 -43.25 2.95
CA HIS A 482 -6.26 -42.19 3.12
C HIS A 482 -5.61 -41.74 1.80
N GLY A 483 -5.90 -42.40 0.68
CA GLY A 483 -5.38 -42.06 -0.66
C GLY A 483 -6.37 -41.34 -1.58
N SER A 484 -7.32 -40.57 -1.03
CA SER A 484 -8.41 -39.98 -1.82
C SER A 484 -7.91 -38.98 -2.87
N ALA A 485 -8.58 -38.90 -4.02
CA ALA A 485 -8.25 -37.96 -5.10
C ALA A 485 -8.13 -36.50 -4.63
N SER A 486 -8.96 -36.06 -3.67
CA SER A 486 -8.98 -34.67 -3.17
C SER A 486 -7.70 -34.27 -2.46
N ASN A 487 -6.91 -35.22 -1.98
CA ASN A 487 -5.65 -34.93 -1.32
C ASN A 487 -4.64 -34.26 -2.25
N ALA A 488 -4.74 -34.46 -3.57
CA ALA A 488 -3.85 -33.82 -4.53
C ALA A 488 -4.26 -32.37 -4.90
N ILE A 489 -5.29 -31.80 -4.27
CA ILE A 489 -5.70 -30.40 -4.45
C ILE A 489 -5.99 -29.71 -3.10
N ASP A 490 -5.48 -30.28 -2.01
CA ASP A 490 -5.80 -29.84 -0.65
C ASP A 490 -4.90 -28.68 -0.17
N GLY A 491 -3.95 -28.25 -1.00
CA GLY A 491 -2.98 -27.20 -0.70
C GLY A 491 -1.80 -27.64 0.15
N ASN A 492 -1.67 -28.94 0.46
CA ASN A 492 -0.58 -29.50 1.26
C ASN A 492 0.40 -30.28 0.38
N THR A 493 1.51 -29.65 0.01
CA THR A 493 2.55 -30.25 -0.85
C THR A 493 3.41 -31.32 -0.15
N ASN A 494 2.98 -31.90 0.98
CA ASN A 494 3.75 -32.93 1.68
C ASN A 494 3.80 -34.22 0.86
N SER A 495 4.96 -34.49 0.28
CA SER A 495 5.21 -35.59 -0.64
C SER A 495 5.46 -36.96 0.01
N THR A 496 5.14 -37.14 1.30
CA THR A 496 5.38 -38.38 2.04
C THR A 496 4.08 -39.09 2.43
N TRP A 497 4.03 -40.42 2.35
CA TRP A 497 2.83 -41.19 2.71
C TRP A 497 2.43 -41.07 4.17
N GLY A 498 3.41 -40.98 5.06
CA GLY A 498 3.16 -40.68 6.48
C GLY A 498 2.47 -39.33 6.71
N GLY A 499 2.57 -38.39 5.76
CA GLY A 499 1.96 -37.07 5.82
C GLY A 499 0.44 -37.04 5.59
N ARG A 500 -0.16 -38.13 5.10
CA ARG A 500 -1.62 -38.27 4.87
C ARG A 500 -2.28 -37.24 3.94
N SER A 501 -1.51 -36.65 3.00
CA SER A 501 -2.00 -35.78 1.90
C SER A 501 -1.67 -36.30 0.50
N LEU A 502 -1.32 -37.59 0.34
CA LEU A 502 -1.14 -38.15 -1.01
C LEU A 502 -2.48 -38.65 -1.55
N SER A 503 -2.78 -38.37 -2.82
CA SER A 503 -3.70 -39.22 -3.58
C SER A 503 -2.98 -40.51 -3.94
N HIS A 504 -3.70 -41.63 -4.03
CA HIS A 504 -3.12 -42.93 -4.36
C HIS A 504 -4.18 -43.90 -4.88
N THR A 505 -3.99 -44.46 -6.08
CA THR A 505 -4.90 -45.47 -6.64
C THR A 505 -4.62 -46.87 -6.12
N SER A 506 -5.57 -47.81 -6.23
CA SER A 506 -5.61 -49.10 -5.51
C SER A 506 -4.39 -50.03 -5.69
N GLY A 507 -3.57 -49.82 -6.73
CA GLY A 507 -2.36 -50.62 -7.01
C GLY A 507 -2.65 -52.06 -7.45
N ASP A 508 -3.91 -52.47 -7.53
CA ASP A 508 -4.35 -53.74 -8.08
C ASP A 508 -4.57 -53.60 -9.58
N ALA A 509 -3.61 -54.08 -10.37
CA ALA A 509 -3.64 -54.01 -11.83
C ALA A 509 -4.87 -54.71 -12.47
N THR A 510 -5.57 -55.59 -11.75
CA THR A 510 -6.80 -56.22 -12.24
C THR A 510 -8.03 -55.34 -12.05
N LEU A 511 -8.00 -54.46 -11.04
CA LEU A 511 -9.06 -53.50 -10.75
C LEU A 511 -8.81 -52.15 -11.42
N ASP A 512 -7.54 -51.78 -11.63
CA ASP A 512 -7.12 -50.49 -12.18
C ASP A 512 -5.97 -50.66 -13.19
N PRO A 513 -6.25 -51.19 -14.39
CA PRO A 513 -5.23 -51.48 -15.41
C PRO A 513 -4.64 -50.21 -16.05
N GLU A 514 -5.37 -49.08 -15.99
CA GLU A 514 -4.96 -47.78 -16.54
C GLU A 514 -5.30 -46.66 -15.55
N PRO A 515 -4.52 -46.51 -14.45
CA PRO A 515 -4.82 -45.57 -13.38
C PRO A 515 -4.83 -44.13 -13.86
N TRP A 516 -5.81 -43.36 -13.39
CA TRP A 516 -5.94 -41.95 -13.70
C TRP A 516 -6.43 -41.14 -12.50
N TRP A 517 -6.06 -39.87 -12.50
CA TRP A 517 -6.55 -38.83 -11.61
C TRP A 517 -7.00 -37.65 -12.47
N GLN A 518 -8.08 -36.98 -12.09
CA GLN A 518 -8.48 -35.74 -12.75
C GLN A 518 -9.11 -34.76 -11.76
N VAL A 519 -9.13 -33.49 -12.12
CA VAL A 519 -9.88 -32.45 -11.43
C VAL A 519 -10.79 -31.71 -12.40
N ASP A 520 -12.06 -31.57 -12.01
CA ASP A 520 -13.03 -30.70 -12.66
C ASP A 520 -13.01 -29.33 -11.99
N LEU A 521 -12.70 -28.29 -12.74
CA LEU A 521 -12.57 -26.91 -12.28
C LEU A 521 -13.92 -26.16 -12.22
N ASN A 522 -15.03 -26.84 -12.53
CA ASN A 522 -16.38 -26.27 -12.54
C ASN A 522 -16.56 -25.06 -13.49
N GLY A 523 -15.80 -25.03 -14.58
CA GLY A 523 -15.83 -23.99 -15.62
C GLY A 523 -14.63 -24.13 -16.56
N ASN A 524 -14.67 -23.51 -17.74
CA ASN A 524 -13.49 -23.42 -18.60
C ASN A 524 -12.64 -22.22 -18.21
N TYR A 525 -11.33 -22.45 -18.11
CA TYR A 525 -10.34 -21.45 -17.79
C TYR A 525 -9.24 -21.46 -18.84
N GLN A 526 -8.59 -20.33 -19.02
CA GLN A 526 -7.30 -20.29 -19.71
C GLN A 526 -6.26 -20.81 -18.73
N ILE A 527 -5.91 -22.09 -18.85
CA ILE A 527 -4.92 -22.74 -18.01
C ILE A 527 -3.55 -22.37 -18.57
N GLU A 528 -2.68 -21.80 -17.74
CA GLU A 528 -1.34 -21.34 -18.14
C GLU A 528 -0.28 -22.38 -17.76
N THR A 529 -0.31 -22.83 -16.51
CA THR A 529 0.62 -23.84 -16.00
C THR A 529 -0.05 -24.88 -15.11
N ILE A 530 0.49 -26.10 -15.14
CA ILE A 530 0.11 -27.20 -14.26
C ILE A 530 1.38 -27.64 -13.53
N LYS A 531 1.40 -27.54 -12.20
CA LYS A 531 2.52 -27.99 -11.36
C LYS A 531 2.12 -29.26 -10.63
N ILE A 532 2.90 -30.31 -10.81
CA ILE A 532 2.63 -31.63 -10.22
C ILE A 532 3.74 -31.94 -9.22
N TYR A 533 3.34 -32.25 -7.98
CA TYR A 533 4.20 -32.73 -6.92
C TYR A 533 4.05 -34.25 -6.83
N ASN A 534 5.16 -34.95 -6.98
CA ASN A 534 5.29 -36.40 -6.88
C ASN A 534 5.54 -36.82 -5.43
N ARG A 535 5.32 -38.10 -5.15
CA ARG A 535 5.72 -38.76 -3.91
C ARG A 535 7.24 -38.91 -3.82
N THR A 536 7.83 -38.74 -2.63
CA THR A 536 9.30 -38.75 -2.45
C THR A 536 9.85 -39.66 -1.33
N ASP A 537 9.03 -40.16 -0.40
CA ASP A 537 9.48 -41.01 0.71
C ASP A 537 9.87 -42.44 0.28
N CYS A 538 9.22 -42.93 -0.76
CA CYS A 538 9.62 -44.07 -1.56
C CYS A 538 8.90 -43.94 -2.89
N CYS A 539 9.28 -44.76 -3.87
CA CYS A 539 8.35 -45.07 -4.94
C CYS A 539 8.04 -43.88 -5.88
N SER A 540 8.93 -42.87 -5.92
CA SER A 540 8.85 -41.73 -6.84
C SER A 540 8.78 -42.15 -8.30
N ASP A 541 9.43 -43.27 -8.64
CA ASP A 541 9.46 -43.83 -10.00
C ASP A 541 8.08 -44.26 -10.51
N ARG A 542 7.06 -44.35 -9.64
CA ARG A 542 5.69 -44.73 -10.02
C ARG A 542 4.99 -43.67 -10.86
N LEU A 543 5.39 -42.40 -10.82
CA LEU A 543 4.88 -41.36 -11.73
C LEU A 543 5.65 -41.36 -13.07
N ASN A 544 6.00 -42.53 -13.61
CA ASN A 544 6.52 -42.67 -14.97
C ASN A 544 5.37 -42.94 -15.96
N ASN A 545 5.64 -42.81 -17.27
CA ASN A 545 4.72 -43.17 -18.35
C ASN A 545 3.29 -42.65 -18.15
N PHE A 546 3.15 -41.33 -18.06
CA PHE A 546 1.86 -40.67 -17.86
C PHE A 546 1.62 -39.55 -18.86
N THR A 547 0.35 -39.28 -19.14
CA THR A 547 -0.10 -38.19 -20.00
C THR A 547 -0.82 -37.16 -19.15
N VAL A 548 -0.57 -35.87 -19.42
CA VAL A 548 -1.32 -34.76 -18.87
C VAL A 548 -2.16 -34.14 -19.97
N GLU A 549 -3.46 -33.99 -19.73
CA GLU A 549 -4.43 -33.45 -20.67
C GLU A 549 -5.22 -32.29 -20.07
N VAL A 550 -5.49 -31.26 -20.86
CA VAL A 550 -6.48 -30.22 -20.57
C VAL A 550 -7.67 -30.43 -21.50
N ILE A 551 -8.85 -30.61 -20.93
CA ILE A 551 -10.08 -30.94 -21.65
C ILE A 551 -11.11 -29.84 -21.42
N ASP A 552 -11.72 -29.33 -22.49
CA ASP A 552 -12.78 -28.35 -22.41
C ASP A 552 -14.15 -28.96 -22.04
N SER A 553 -15.12 -28.11 -21.74
CA SER A 553 -16.50 -28.49 -21.43
C SER A 553 -17.21 -29.31 -22.52
N ASN A 554 -16.69 -29.32 -23.76
CA ASN A 554 -17.24 -30.13 -24.85
C ASN A 554 -16.55 -31.51 -24.97
N GLY A 555 -15.57 -31.79 -24.11
CA GLY A 555 -14.76 -33.01 -24.15
C GLY A 555 -13.61 -32.94 -25.15
N THR A 556 -13.27 -31.76 -25.68
CA THR A 556 -12.15 -31.57 -26.60
C THR A 556 -10.86 -31.45 -25.82
N VAL A 557 -9.85 -32.24 -26.18
CA VAL A 557 -8.50 -32.13 -25.60
C VAL A 557 -7.80 -30.93 -26.22
N ALA A 558 -7.68 -29.85 -25.44
CA ALA A 558 -7.04 -28.59 -25.84
C ALA A 558 -5.50 -28.63 -25.67
N PHE A 559 -5.02 -29.49 -24.78
CA PHE A 559 -3.60 -29.76 -24.56
C PHE A 559 -3.40 -31.22 -24.18
N SER A 560 -2.33 -31.85 -24.67
CA SER A 560 -1.96 -33.22 -24.32
C SER A 560 -0.44 -33.38 -24.41
N GLN A 561 0.19 -33.90 -23.36
CA GLN A 561 1.62 -34.17 -23.35
C GLN A 561 1.95 -35.44 -22.57
N PHE A 562 2.78 -36.29 -23.15
CA PHE A 562 3.27 -37.54 -22.54
C PHE A 562 4.64 -37.35 -21.88
N TYR A 563 4.83 -38.01 -20.74
CA TYR A 563 6.04 -38.02 -19.94
C TYR A 563 6.47 -39.46 -19.65
N GLU A 564 7.65 -39.83 -20.15
CA GLU A 564 8.23 -41.17 -19.95
C GLU A 564 8.81 -41.33 -18.54
N THR A 565 9.52 -40.31 -18.05
CA THR A 565 10.28 -40.36 -16.78
C THR A 565 9.56 -39.67 -15.64
N ALA A 566 9.63 -40.26 -14.46
CA ALA A 566 9.08 -39.66 -13.25
C ALA A 566 9.92 -38.46 -12.77
N PRO A 567 9.30 -37.33 -12.40
CA PRO A 567 9.98 -36.21 -11.75
C PRO A 567 10.42 -36.60 -10.32
N SER A 568 11.58 -36.14 -9.86
CA SER A 568 12.12 -36.53 -8.55
C SER A 568 11.42 -35.88 -7.35
N ASN A 569 10.74 -34.76 -7.54
CA ASN A 569 9.96 -34.07 -6.51
C ASN A 569 8.76 -33.36 -7.14
N ALA A 570 8.96 -32.24 -7.82
CA ALA A 570 7.90 -31.53 -8.52
C ALA A 570 8.39 -31.01 -9.86
N PHE A 571 7.46 -30.77 -10.78
CA PHE A 571 7.76 -30.16 -12.08
C PHE A 571 6.55 -29.34 -12.56
N THR A 572 6.82 -28.36 -13.43
CA THR A 572 5.82 -27.44 -13.96
C THR A 572 5.70 -27.63 -15.47
N ILE A 573 4.46 -27.69 -15.94
CA ILE A 573 4.10 -27.84 -17.35
C ILE A 573 3.49 -26.52 -17.81
N THR A 574 3.98 -25.97 -18.92
CA THR A 574 3.34 -24.83 -19.60
C THR A 574 2.41 -25.38 -20.68
N THR A 575 1.14 -24.98 -20.65
CA THR A 575 0.10 -25.52 -21.56
C THR A 575 -0.05 -24.70 -22.84
N GLY A 576 0.59 -23.53 -22.92
CA GLY A 576 0.40 -22.57 -24.02
C GLY A 576 -0.97 -21.91 -23.98
N ASN A 577 -1.52 -21.62 -22.79
CA ASN A 577 -2.83 -20.99 -22.59
C ASN A 577 -4.01 -21.86 -23.06
N ALA A 578 -3.90 -23.18 -22.91
CA ALA A 578 -4.96 -24.09 -23.28
C ALA A 578 -6.26 -23.78 -22.50
N ILE A 579 -7.37 -23.70 -23.23
CA ILE A 579 -8.69 -23.46 -22.63
C ILE A 579 -9.31 -24.80 -22.25
N GLY A 580 -9.59 -25.01 -20.97
CA GLY A 580 -10.30 -26.19 -20.52
C GLY A 580 -10.80 -26.10 -19.09
N GLY A 581 -11.67 -27.05 -18.73
CA GLY A 581 -12.26 -27.15 -17.40
C GLY A 581 -11.91 -28.43 -16.67
N ILE A 582 -11.26 -29.38 -17.33
CA ILE A 582 -10.79 -30.62 -16.72
C ILE A 582 -9.29 -30.74 -16.98
N VAL A 583 -8.53 -31.03 -15.93
CA VAL A 583 -7.13 -31.48 -16.06
C VAL A 583 -7.06 -32.94 -15.65
N LYS A 584 -6.54 -33.78 -16.54
CA LYS A 584 -6.45 -35.23 -16.36
C LYS A 584 -5.00 -35.69 -16.43
N ILE A 585 -4.63 -36.57 -15.51
CA ILE A 585 -3.34 -37.25 -15.44
C ILE A 585 -3.63 -38.75 -15.54
N SER A 586 -3.19 -39.41 -16.59
CA SER A 586 -3.44 -40.84 -16.82
C SER A 586 -2.17 -41.60 -17.12
N LYS A 587 -2.01 -42.78 -16.52
CA LYS A 587 -0.89 -43.67 -16.80
C LYS A 587 -1.16 -44.56 -18.01
N THR A 588 -0.09 -44.97 -18.69
CA THR A 588 -0.12 -46.02 -19.72
C THR A 588 0.37 -47.37 -19.18
N THR A 589 0.57 -47.47 -17.86
CA THR A 589 0.93 -48.70 -17.15
C THR A 589 -0.06 -48.93 -16.01
N SER A 590 -0.11 -50.16 -15.49
CA SER A 590 -0.96 -50.52 -14.36
C SER A 590 -0.34 -50.19 -13.00
N ASP A 591 0.78 -49.45 -12.95
CA ASP A 591 1.39 -49.05 -11.67
C ASP A 591 0.50 -48.00 -10.99
N PRO A 592 0.35 -48.00 -9.65
CA PRO A 592 -0.50 -47.05 -8.98
C PRO A 592 -0.04 -45.61 -9.20
N LEU A 593 -1.00 -44.72 -9.44
CA LEU A 593 -0.76 -43.28 -9.54
C LEU A 593 -0.83 -42.68 -8.13
N ALA A 594 0.20 -41.94 -7.73
CA ALA A 594 0.23 -41.23 -6.46
C ALA A 594 0.74 -39.80 -6.66
N LEU A 595 -0.04 -38.82 -6.24
CA LEU A 595 0.25 -37.39 -6.42
C LEU A 595 0.17 -36.68 -5.07
N ALA A 596 1.17 -35.87 -4.76
CA ALA A 596 1.25 -35.11 -3.52
C ALA A 596 0.41 -33.84 -3.60
N GLU A 597 0.48 -33.13 -4.72
CA GLU A 597 -0.34 -31.95 -5.00
C GLU A 597 -0.32 -31.69 -6.51
N VAL A 598 -1.39 -31.12 -7.04
CA VAL A 598 -1.50 -30.65 -8.42
C VAL A 598 -2.06 -29.23 -8.37
N GLU A 599 -1.19 -28.25 -8.63
CA GLU A 599 -1.58 -26.84 -8.71
C GLU A 599 -1.85 -26.47 -10.18
N ILE A 600 -3.02 -25.89 -10.45
CA ILE A 600 -3.41 -25.50 -11.82
C ILE A 600 -3.57 -24.00 -11.84
N PHE A 601 -2.59 -23.29 -12.40
CA PHE A 601 -2.63 -21.85 -12.50
C PHE A 601 -3.26 -21.41 -13.81
N GLY A 602 -4.27 -20.57 -13.72
CA GLY A 602 -4.94 -19.99 -14.87
C GLY A 602 -5.88 -18.87 -14.49
N LYS A 603 -6.50 -18.27 -15.49
CA LYS A 603 -7.47 -17.18 -15.33
C LYS A 603 -8.80 -17.55 -16.00
N ASP A 604 -9.86 -16.81 -15.67
CA ASP A 604 -11.14 -16.94 -16.36
C ASP A 604 -10.89 -16.94 -17.87
N ALA A 605 -11.39 -17.96 -18.57
CA ALA A 605 -11.32 -17.95 -20.02
C ALA A 605 -12.09 -16.72 -20.49
N GLU A 606 -11.42 -15.77 -21.13
CA GLU A 606 -12.10 -14.60 -21.69
C GLU A 606 -13.08 -15.10 -22.75
N VAL A 607 -14.34 -15.23 -22.38
CA VAL A 607 -15.41 -15.16 -23.34
C VAL A 607 -15.35 -13.72 -23.82
N THR A 608 -14.80 -13.51 -25.01
CA THR A 608 -14.90 -12.25 -25.74
C THR A 608 -16.38 -12.02 -26.09
N LEU A 609 -17.15 -11.63 -25.08
CA LEU A 609 -18.33 -10.81 -25.25
C LEU A 609 -17.79 -9.47 -25.73
N SER A 610 -17.84 -9.24 -27.05
CA SER A 610 -17.60 -7.93 -27.64
C SER A 610 -18.29 -6.88 -26.78
N ASP A 611 -17.52 -6.03 -26.10
CA ASP A 611 -18.11 -4.98 -25.28
C ASP A 611 -18.81 -4.01 -26.23
N LYS A 612 -20.14 -4.07 -26.27
CA LYS A 612 -20.99 -3.23 -27.11
C LYS A 612 -20.72 -1.74 -26.84
N THR A 613 -20.19 -1.41 -25.67
CA THR A 613 -19.78 -0.06 -25.28
C THR A 613 -18.52 0.38 -26.04
N PHE A 614 -17.54 -0.52 -26.20
CA PHE A 614 -16.34 -0.28 -27.00
C PHE A 614 -16.66 -0.21 -28.49
N GLU A 615 -17.51 -1.09 -29.03
CA GLU A 615 -17.92 -1.01 -30.44
C GLU A 615 -18.62 0.31 -30.76
N LEU A 616 -19.48 0.79 -29.86
CA LEU A 616 -20.10 2.11 -30.01
C LEU A 616 -19.06 3.24 -29.92
N SER A 617 -18.06 3.16 -29.02
CA SER A 617 -17.06 4.23 -28.84
C SER A 617 -16.24 4.50 -30.11
N GLN A 618 -16.03 3.48 -30.95
CA GLN A 618 -15.28 3.59 -32.21
C GLN A 618 -16.03 4.31 -33.35
N ILE A 619 -17.36 4.50 -33.24
CA ILE A 619 -18.17 5.15 -34.28
C ILE A 619 -17.76 6.62 -34.45
N LYS A 620 -17.45 7.00 -35.70
CA LYS A 620 -17.09 8.37 -36.11
C LYS A 620 -18.04 8.91 -37.18
N LEU A 621 -18.31 10.21 -37.13
CA LEU A 621 -19.10 10.97 -38.10
C LEU A 621 -18.22 12.01 -38.81
N TYR A 622 -18.16 11.97 -40.14
CA TYR A 622 -17.33 12.92 -40.90
C TYR A 622 -17.84 13.16 -42.33
N PRO A 623 -17.64 14.36 -42.89
CA PRO A 623 -17.20 15.55 -42.18
C PRO A 623 -18.27 15.98 -41.16
N ASN A 624 -17.85 16.57 -40.05
CA ASN A 624 -18.77 17.17 -39.07
C ASN A 624 -18.12 18.46 -38.56
N PRO A 625 -18.56 19.65 -39.04
CA PRO A 625 -19.80 19.92 -39.76
C PRO A 625 -19.91 19.33 -41.18
N ALA A 626 -21.12 18.90 -41.57
CA ALA A 626 -21.45 18.34 -42.88
C ALA A 626 -22.31 19.31 -43.72
N ASN A 627 -22.15 19.28 -45.05
CA ASN A 627 -23.07 19.93 -45.99
C ASN A 627 -24.20 18.95 -46.35
N ASP A 628 -24.06 18.18 -47.42
CA ASP A 628 -25.17 17.34 -47.90
C ASP A 628 -24.96 15.86 -47.58
N ILE A 629 -23.73 15.46 -47.28
CA ILE A 629 -23.34 14.07 -47.07
C ILE A 629 -22.65 13.93 -45.72
N LEU A 630 -23.06 12.90 -44.98
CA LEU A 630 -22.45 12.48 -43.72
C LEU A 630 -21.97 11.03 -43.85
N ASN A 631 -20.67 10.82 -43.68
CA ASN A 631 -20.11 9.47 -43.60
C ASN A 631 -20.05 9.01 -42.15
N ILE A 632 -20.35 7.73 -41.98
CA ILE A 632 -20.27 7.00 -40.72
C ILE A 632 -19.15 5.98 -40.88
N ALA A 633 -18.16 5.98 -39.99
CA ALA A 633 -17.15 4.92 -39.94
C ALA A 633 -17.24 4.11 -38.66
N ASN A 634 -16.79 2.86 -38.77
CA ASN A 634 -16.71 1.87 -37.69
C ASN A 634 -18.06 1.58 -37.02
N ALA A 635 -19.16 1.72 -37.76
CA ALA A 635 -20.48 1.43 -37.22
C ALA A 635 -20.88 -0.01 -37.55
N LYS A 636 -20.93 -0.87 -36.54
CA LYS A 636 -21.62 -2.15 -36.59
C LYS A 636 -22.91 -2.04 -35.78
N GLY A 637 -24.07 -2.22 -36.42
CA GLY A 637 -25.34 -2.09 -35.73
C GLY A 637 -26.52 -2.08 -36.68
N GLU A 638 -27.73 -2.05 -36.13
CA GLU A 638 -28.97 -2.17 -36.92
C GLU A 638 -29.34 -0.85 -37.59
N MET A 639 -29.46 0.24 -36.82
CA MET A 639 -29.95 1.54 -37.30
C MET A 639 -29.25 2.73 -36.67
N VAL A 640 -29.20 3.82 -37.44
CA VAL A 640 -28.89 5.18 -36.98
C VAL A 640 -30.12 6.07 -37.17
N SER A 641 -30.44 6.84 -36.14
CA SER A 641 -31.54 7.82 -36.16
C SER A 641 -30.99 9.21 -35.89
N VAL A 642 -31.33 10.17 -36.75
CA VAL A 642 -30.97 11.58 -36.55
C VAL A 642 -32.17 12.32 -36.00
N TYR A 643 -31.96 13.06 -34.91
CA TYR A 643 -32.98 13.87 -34.24
C TYR A 643 -32.63 15.35 -34.31
N SER A 644 -33.65 16.19 -34.47
CA SER A 644 -33.54 17.64 -34.26
C SER A 644 -33.32 17.97 -32.78
N ILE A 645 -32.93 19.21 -32.47
CA ILE A 645 -32.76 19.69 -31.09
C ILE A 645 -34.04 19.61 -30.22
N LEU A 646 -35.22 19.54 -30.86
CA LEU A 646 -36.52 19.37 -30.19
C LEU A 646 -36.89 17.89 -29.98
N GLY A 647 -35.98 16.95 -30.28
CA GLY A 647 -36.20 15.51 -30.13
C GLY A 647 -37.04 14.86 -31.24
N LYS A 648 -37.44 15.61 -32.27
CA LYS A 648 -38.12 15.03 -33.45
C LYS A 648 -37.12 14.26 -34.31
N GLN A 649 -37.38 12.98 -34.55
CA GLN A 649 -36.63 12.16 -35.50
C GLN A 649 -36.83 12.69 -36.93
N VAL A 650 -35.74 12.96 -37.63
CA VAL A 650 -35.73 13.56 -38.98
C VAL A 650 -35.15 12.62 -40.04
N ILE A 651 -34.24 11.72 -39.67
CA ILE A 651 -33.69 10.67 -40.54
C ILE A 651 -33.62 9.37 -39.75
N THR A 652 -33.87 8.25 -40.42
CA THR A 652 -33.55 6.92 -39.91
C THR A 652 -33.01 6.07 -41.05
N THR A 653 -31.90 5.40 -40.81
CA THR A 653 -31.19 4.61 -41.83
C THR A 653 -30.68 3.33 -41.21
N LYS A 654 -30.89 2.21 -41.89
CA LYS A 654 -30.31 0.93 -41.51
C LYS A 654 -28.84 0.91 -41.92
N LEU A 655 -27.96 0.42 -41.05
CA LEU A 655 -26.53 0.31 -41.33
C LEU A 655 -26.25 -1.12 -41.81
N GLU A 656 -25.88 -1.29 -43.08
CA GLU A 656 -25.62 -2.62 -43.65
C GLU A 656 -24.13 -2.94 -43.72
N HIS A 657 -23.27 -1.91 -43.68
CA HIS A 657 -21.82 -2.01 -43.73
C HIS A 657 -21.16 -1.22 -42.59
N SER A 658 -19.90 -1.56 -42.27
CA SER A 658 -19.10 -0.87 -41.24
C SER A 658 -18.85 0.61 -41.55
N ASN A 659 -18.88 0.97 -42.83
CA ASN A 659 -18.79 2.34 -43.32
C ASN A 659 -20.03 2.63 -44.18
N GLU A 660 -20.78 3.66 -43.84
CA GLU A 660 -22.04 4.00 -44.49
C GLU A 660 -22.09 5.50 -44.79
N THR A 661 -22.87 5.85 -45.81
CA THR A 661 -23.05 7.25 -46.24
C THR A 661 -24.52 7.62 -46.15
N ILE A 662 -24.81 8.74 -45.47
CA ILE A 662 -26.17 9.27 -45.32
C ILE A 662 -26.28 10.62 -46.01
N ASP A 663 -27.29 10.75 -46.86
CA ASP A 663 -27.71 12.03 -47.43
C ASP A 663 -28.52 12.82 -46.40
N ILE A 664 -28.02 14.00 -46.05
CA ILE A 664 -28.62 14.95 -45.10
C ILE A 664 -29.00 16.27 -45.78
N SER A 665 -29.00 16.34 -47.12
CA SER A 665 -29.31 17.55 -47.91
C SER A 665 -30.69 18.14 -47.60
N SER A 666 -31.64 17.30 -47.20
CA SER A 666 -33.01 17.71 -46.84
C SER A 666 -33.12 18.38 -45.46
N LEU A 667 -32.06 18.35 -44.65
CA LEU A 667 -32.03 19.00 -43.35
C LEU A 667 -31.68 20.50 -43.48
N ASN A 668 -32.37 21.35 -42.72
CA ASN A 668 -31.98 22.76 -42.60
C ASN A 668 -30.65 22.90 -41.86
N THR A 669 -29.92 23.99 -42.11
CA THR A 669 -28.73 24.37 -41.33
C THR A 669 -29.04 24.38 -39.83
N GLY A 670 -28.24 23.69 -39.02
CA GLY A 670 -28.49 23.57 -37.58
C GLY A 670 -27.78 22.41 -36.89
N ILE A 671 -28.09 22.23 -35.60
CA ILE A 671 -27.56 21.15 -34.76
C ILE A 671 -28.57 20.00 -34.70
N TYR A 672 -28.06 18.80 -34.90
CA TYR A 672 -28.78 17.54 -34.84
C TYR A 672 -28.03 16.54 -33.95
N PHE A 673 -28.68 15.44 -33.59
CA PHE A 673 -28.09 14.36 -32.80
C PHE A 673 -28.30 13.03 -33.51
N ALA A 674 -27.21 12.36 -33.87
CA ALA A 674 -27.26 11.01 -34.43
C ALA A 674 -27.14 9.99 -33.30
N GLU A 675 -28.18 9.17 -33.12
CA GLU A 675 -28.23 8.07 -32.16
C GLU A 675 -27.92 6.74 -32.86
N PHE A 676 -26.97 6.00 -32.30
CA PHE A 676 -26.59 4.64 -32.69
C PHE A 676 -27.00 3.68 -31.60
N LYS A 677 -27.62 2.56 -31.95
CA LYS A 677 -28.12 1.57 -30.98
C LYS A 677 -27.64 0.16 -31.33
N ILE A 678 -27.12 -0.56 -30.33
CA ILE A 678 -26.76 -1.98 -30.40
C ILE A 678 -27.39 -2.68 -29.19
N GLY A 679 -28.45 -3.45 -29.39
CA GLY A 679 -29.21 -4.07 -28.30
C GLY A 679 -29.86 -3.01 -27.39
N THR A 680 -29.45 -2.95 -26.12
CA THR A 680 -29.94 -1.97 -25.12
C THR A 680 -29.05 -0.74 -24.98
N THR A 681 -27.82 -0.76 -25.50
CA THR A 681 -26.84 0.32 -25.39
C THR A 681 -26.99 1.32 -26.54
N ARG A 682 -26.77 2.61 -26.26
CA ARG A 682 -26.84 3.70 -27.24
C ARG A 682 -25.65 4.64 -27.16
N LYS A 683 -25.26 5.22 -28.29
CA LYS A 683 -24.32 6.35 -28.39
C LYS A 683 -24.98 7.49 -29.16
N ILE A 684 -24.82 8.72 -28.67
CA ILE A 684 -25.32 9.92 -29.34
C ILE A 684 -24.13 10.78 -29.75
N ILE A 685 -24.07 11.14 -31.03
CA ILE A 685 -23.04 12.03 -31.57
C ILE A 685 -23.71 13.29 -32.09
N LYS A 686 -23.21 14.46 -31.68
CA LYS A 686 -23.66 15.75 -32.20
C LYS A 686 -23.29 15.87 -33.67
N LEU A 687 -24.26 16.16 -34.53
CA LEU A 687 -24.09 16.47 -35.95
C LEU A 687 -24.35 17.96 -36.19
N ILE A 688 -23.50 18.63 -36.96
CA ILE A 688 -23.67 20.02 -37.36
C ILE A 688 -23.92 20.05 -38.88
N LYS A 689 -25.14 20.42 -39.29
CA LYS A 689 -25.50 20.66 -40.70
C LYS A 689 -25.22 22.12 -41.04
N LYS A 690 -24.40 22.35 -42.07
CA LYS A 690 -24.16 23.68 -42.65
C LYS A 690 -25.18 24.03 -43.70
#